data_AF-A0A1V6D068-F1
#
_entry.id   AF-A0A1V6D068-F1
#
_cell.length_a   1.000
_cell.length_b   1.000
_cell.length_c   1.000
_cell.angle_alpha   90.00
_cell.angle_beta   90.00
_cell.angle_gamma   90.00
#
_symmetry.space_group_name_H-M   'P 1'
#
loop_
_entity.id
_entity.type
_entity.pdbx_description
1 polymer ?
#
loop_
_entity_poly.entity_id
_entity_poly.type
_entity_poly.pdbx_seq_one_letter_code
_entity_poly.pdbx_strand_id
1 'polypeptide(L)'
;MDRQTQPQFESLESRTLLSATLAESFATAQGLAVEPVGDSAIQSTLSDPAAGDFYQFTAPALGWTTVEMKAMSDGMDPALLAYDSKGRPLAYNNNASRTTRDSRMRLVVRPGQTVYLKAWDLADVGGQYSLNVANRAFDDVGNTIATAREARLNPWSGMGVVASQINYAGDVDVIKLTAVRDGTMIVEVTAWGRGSSLLPAMTVTDAAGTVLPSAESTNESGKLSLSFGAVAGRTYYLHASSINGTTGWWLGRFRNTVDPFDPPSPTPEPEPEPEPTPTPEPEPVVEPPLVIEPGSSIAAHTRTTAAGLQLVVLGTTGSDVITLSQTTTGVTLLTLAGSQDFEGNFASLAVYGFAGGDTLRTDRTVSLSVELYGGEGNDSLFASGAGLARLFGEAGDDLLVSVGGGSDQLAGGEGNDGFWMDSQDAASDASAAETAVGAVHRISAFAQPWTTNPADRDYVALEADGQNLRDPELDPNASRYADFSGRSLFVNGAQYNDIIQGNLGDCYYLASLSGLAQQDPALVQQMIAPLGDGTYAVRFYRNGREVYYRIDGDLPVTSRGRLAYAQLTGQGETWVALMEKAYAHFRYNENSYDSIVGGWMATVLRELTNTSTSTHWTTSDSRRTYSYIQTQLSAGHAVTAGTIANPTGPVVGNHAYTVESAFTADGVQYVRVYNPWGVDGRGSDSNTRDGLVTMTAQVFVANFDGVVSSQA
;
A
#
# COMPACT_ATOMS: atom_id res chain seq x y z
N MET A 1 18.90 -20.55 -6.42
CA MET A 1 18.01 -20.04 -7.47
C MET A 1 18.31 -18.58 -7.64
N ASP A 2 18.57 -18.15 -8.87
CA ASP A 2 19.07 -16.82 -9.24
C ASP A 2 18.23 -15.69 -8.66
N ARG A 3 18.85 -14.79 -7.89
CA ARG A 3 18.29 -13.47 -7.58
C ARG A 3 18.41 -12.62 -8.84
N GLN A 4 17.29 -12.30 -9.48
CA GLN A 4 17.25 -11.33 -10.56
C GLN A 4 17.82 -9.99 -10.07
N THR A 5 18.83 -9.51 -10.79
CA THR A 5 19.51 -8.23 -10.59
C THR A 5 18.55 -7.07 -10.80
N GLN A 6 18.23 -6.30 -9.75
CA GLN A 6 17.59 -5.00 -9.92
C GLN A 6 18.57 -4.01 -10.56
N PRO A 7 18.17 -3.21 -11.57
CA PRO A 7 19.01 -2.18 -12.16
C PRO A 7 19.30 -1.06 -11.14
N GLN A 8 20.58 -0.66 -11.00
CA GLN A 8 20.97 0.49 -10.18
C GLN A 8 20.74 1.77 -10.99
N PHE A 9 19.92 2.69 -10.49
CA PHE A 9 19.76 4.02 -11.09
C PHE A 9 20.78 4.97 -10.48
N GLU A 10 21.61 5.60 -11.32
CA GLU A 10 22.58 6.60 -10.87
C GLU A 10 21.90 7.94 -10.61
N SER A 11 22.47 8.72 -9.71
CA SER A 11 21.87 9.97 -9.28
C SER A 11 22.01 11.11 -10.28
N LEU A 12 20.99 11.97 -10.30
CA LEU A 12 20.70 12.95 -11.34
C LEU A 12 21.53 14.24 -11.38
N GLU A 13 22.46 14.44 -10.47
CA GLU A 13 22.89 15.82 -10.16
C GLU A 13 23.88 16.46 -11.16
N SER A 14 24.24 15.82 -12.28
CA SER A 14 25.16 16.45 -13.24
C SER A 14 24.47 17.45 -14.18
N ARG A 15 24.37 18.72 -13.76
CA ARG A 15 24.25 19.99 -14.54
C ARG A 15 23.14 20.16 -15.61
N THR A 16 22.22 21.11 -15.41
CA THR A 16 22.33 22.54 -15.88
C THR A 16 21.03 23.34 -15.77
N LEU A 17 21.15 24.62 -15.36
CA LEU A 17 20.26 25.70 -15.82
C LEU A 17 20.50 25.90 -17.33
N LEU A 18 19.42 26.03 -18.11
CA LEU A 18 19.39 26.32 -19.57
C LEU A 18 20.63 27.08 -20.08
N SER A 19 21.56 26.37 -20.73
CA SER A 19 22.53 26.98 -21.66
C SER A 19 21.91 27.02 -23.06
N ALA A 20 22.21 28.06 -23.84
CA ALA A 20 21.71 28.23 -25.21
C ALA A 20 21.99 27.02 -26.13
N THR A 21 23.03 26.23 -25.82
CA THR A 21 23.41 25.02 -26.56
C THR A 21 22.45 23.84 -26.39
N LEU A 22 21.83 23.67 -25.21
CA LEU A 22 20.90 22.55 -24.98
C LEU A 22 19.56 22.77 -25.70
N ALA A 23 19.13 24.03 -25.80
CA ALA A 23 17.94 24.41 -26.56
C ALA A 23 18.10 24.12 -28.06
N GLU A 24 19.30 24.34 -28.63
CA GLU A 24 19.63 23.96 -30.00
C GLU A 24 19.62 22.45 -30.18
N SER A 25 20.23 21.69 -29.25
CA SER A 25 20.20 20.22 -29.28
C SER A 25 18.78 19.65 -29.19
N PHE A 26 17.89 20.23 -28.39
CA PHE A 26 16.48 19.83 -28.30
C PHE A 26 15.71 20.15 -29.58
N ALA A 27 16.01 21.29 -30.21
CA ALA A 27 15.38 21.68 -31.48
C ALA A 27 15.75 20.71 -32.62
N THR A 28 16.94 20.12 -32.57
CA THR A 28 17.42 19.14 -33.57
C THR A 28 17.29 17.69 -33.11
N ALA A 29 16.74 17.43 -31.93
CA ALA A 29 16.65 16.08 -31.38
C ALA A 29 15.76 15.18 -32.26
N GLN A 30 16.28 13.99 -32.59
CA GLN A 30 15.56 13.04 -33.42
C GLN A 30 14.32 12.53 -32.68
N GLY A 31 13.15 12.66 -33.31
CA GLY A 31 11.91 12.12 -32.77
C GLY A 31 11.90 10.59 -32.79
N LEU A 32 11.59 9.98 -31.66
CA LEU A 32 11.28 8.56 -31.51
C LEU A 32 9.77 8.42 -31.39
N ALA A 33 9.17 7.69 -32.32
CA ALA A 33 7.80 7.22 -32.16
C ALA A 33 7.80 6.16 -31.07
N VAL A 34 6.97 6.34 -30.05
CA VAL A 34 6.83 5.39 -28.95
C VAL A 34 5.35 5.12 -28.72
N GLU A 35 5.03 3.85 -28.53
CA GLU A 35 3.67 3.41 -28.21
C GLU A 35 3.44 3.45 -26.69
N PRO A 36 2.19 3.48 -26.19
CA PRO A 36 1.88 3.38 -24.77
C PRO A 36 2.44 2.13 -24.09
N VAL A 37 2.41 1.01 -24.80
CA VAL A 37 3.01 -0.25 -24.38
C VAL A 37 3.76 -0.84 -25.56
N GLY A 38 5.06 -1.06 -25.39
CA GLY A 38 5.91 -1.64 -26.43
C GLY A 38 7.34 -1.14 -26.36
N ASP A 39 8.16 -1.70 -27.22
CA ASP A 39 9.59 -1.43 -27.30
C ASP A 39 9.90 -0.80 -28.67
N SER A 40 10.59 0.32 -28.66
CA SER A 40 11.02 1.03 -29.87
C SER A 40 12.53 1.11 -29.87
N ALA A 41 13.17 0.36 -30.77
CA ALA A 41 14.62 0.31 -30.89
C ALA A 41 15.08 0.96 -32.18
N ILE A 42 16.12 1.78 -32.07
CA ILE A 42 16.86 2.32 -33.21
C ILE A 42 18.33 1.89 -33.11
N GLN A 43 19.00 1.84 -34.25
CA GLN A 43 20.45 1.71 -34.32
C GLN A 43 21.02 3.00 -34.90
N SER A 44 22.06 3.52 -34.27
CA SER A 44 22.77 4.72 -34.72
C SER A 44 24.28 4.50 -34.61
N THR A 45 25.05 5.47 -35.12
CA THR A 45 26.51 5.49 -34.99
C THR A 45 26.91 6.82 -34.37
N LEU A 46 27.59 6.78 -33.22
CA LEU A 46 28.16 7.97 -32.60
C LEU A 46 29.36 8.44 -33.41
N SER A 47 29.19 9.52 -34.18
CA SER A 47 30.26 10.17 -34.93
C SER A 47 31.07 11.19 -34.12
N ASP A 48 30.48 11.75 -33.07
CA ASP A 48 31.13 12.59 -32.05
C ASP A 48 30.80 11.99 -30.67
N PRO A 49 31.69 11.13 -30.13
CA PRO A 49 31.38 10.30 -28.96
C PRO A 49 31.13 11.11 -27.68
N ALA A 50 31.77 12.28 -27.53
CA ALA A 50 31.62 13.18 -26.40
C ALA A 50 30.40 14.12 -26.51
N ALA A 51 30.09 14.60 -27.72
CA ALA A 51 28.91 15.44 -27.95
C ALA A 51 27.61 14.63 -27.77
N GLY A 52 27.59 13.39 -28.27
CA GLY A 52 26.45 12.47 -28.17
C GLY A 52 25.31 12.81 -29.14
N ASP A 53 24.42 11.82 -29.32
CA ASP A 53 23.20 11.98 -30.12
C ASP A 53 22.03 12.36 -29.20
N PHE A 54 21.14 13.22 -29.71
CA PHE A 54 19.95 13.66 -28.98
C PHE A 54 18.67 13.11 -29.61
N TYR A 55 17.79 12.60 -28.75
CA TYR A 55 16.50 12.07 -29.12
C TYR A 55 15.40 12.74 -28.31
N GLN A 56 14.18 12.66 -28.80
CA GLN A 56 13.00 13.05 -28.04
C GLN A 56 11.86 12.08 -28.29
N PHE A 57 11.03 11.89 -27.28
CA PHE A 57 9.73 11.24 -27.46
C PHE A 57 8.70 11.98 -26.62
N THR A 58 7.44 11.94 -27.07
CA THR A 58 6.31 12.40 -26.28
C THR A 58 5.64 11.18 -25.69
N ALA A 59 5.56 11.12 -24.36
CA ALA A 59 4.91 10.03 -23.66
C ALA A 59 3.41 9.98 -24.04
N PRO A 60 2.93 8.89 -24.63
CA PRO A 60 1.55 8.80 -25.11
C PRO A 60 0.57 8.44 -23.99
N ALA A 61 1.07 7.96 -22.85
CA ALA A 61 0.30 7.50 -21.70
C ALA A 61 1.04 7.78 -20.38
N LEU A 62 0.32 7.66 -19.26
CA LEU A 62 0.91 7.64 -17.93
C LEU A 62 1.54 6.26 -17.72
N GLY A 63 2.79 6.19 -17.27
CA GLY A 63 3.40 4.90 -16.93
C GLY A 63 4.92 4.94 -16.78
N TRP A 64 5.51 3.75 -16.78
CA TRP A 64 6.97 3.58 -16.74
C TRP A 64 7.55 3.58 -18.16
N THR A 65 8.59 4.38 -18.39
CA THR A 65 9.43 4.27 -19.59
C THR A 65 10.82 3.82 -19.20
N THR A 66 11.28 2.70 -19.77
CA THR A 66 12.68 2.27 -19.68
C THR A 66 13.40 2.71 -20.94
N VAL A 67 14.57 3.32 -20.79
CA VAL A 67 15.47 3.65 -21.90
C VAL A 67 16.76 2.87 -21.71
N GLU A 68 17.19 2.14 -22.74
CA GLU A 68 18.41 1.34 -22.73
C GLU A 68 19.27 1.64 -23.94
N MET A 69 20.56 1.88 -23.71
CA MET A 69 21.57 2.07 -24.75
C MET A 69 22.58 0.93 -24.65
N LYS A 70 22.78 0.21 -25.74
CA LYS A 70 23.69 -0.94 -25.81
C LYS A 70 24.73 -0.74 -26.90
N ALA A 71 26.00 -0.83 -26.54
CA ALA A 71 27.09 -0.82 -27.51
C ALA A 71 27.00 -2.02 -28.45
N MET A 72 27.21 -1.77 -29.74
CA MET A 72 27.37 -2.81 -30.78
C MET A 72 28.80 -2.83 -31.35
N SER A 73 29.63 -1.85 -31.00
CA SER A 73 31.06 -1.80 -31.32
C SER A 73 31.91 -2.00 -30.07
N ASP A 74 33.06 -2.67 -30.22
CA ASP A 74 33.98 -2.94 -29.12
C ASP A 74 34.63 -1.66 -28.59
N GLY A 75 34.74 -1.56 -27.26
CA GLY A 75 35.48 -0.48 -26.59
C GLY A 75 34.62 0.70 -26.11
N MET A 76 33.37 0.81 -26.56
CA MET A 76 32.43 1.85 -26.09
C MET A 76 32.05 1.65 -24.61
N ASP A 77 31.71 2.76 -23.95
CA ASP A 77 31.15 2.87 -22.61
C ASP A 77 29.88 3.76 -22.65
N PRO A 78 28.72 3.20 -23.04
CA PRO A 78 27.47 3.92 -23.25
C PRO A 78 27.00 4.68 -22.03
N ALA A 79 26.47 5.89 -22.21
CA ALA A 79 25.84 6.69 -21.16
C ALA A 79 24.53 7.33 -21.63
N LEU A 80 23.57 7.42 -20.71
CA LEU A 80 22.23 7.93 -20.93
C LEU A 80 21.85 9.02 -19.92
N LEU A 81 21.23 10.09 -20.42
CA LEU A 81 20.64 11.16 -19.61
C LEU A 81 19.31 11.59 -20.21
N ALA A 82 18.26 11.60 -19.40
CA ALA A 82 16.94 12.10 -19.77
C ALA A 82 16.72 13.51 -19.21
N TYR A 83 15.97 14.33 -19.94
CA TYR A 83 15.57 15.68 -19.55
C TYR A 83 14.07 15.90 -19.79
N ASP A 84 13.48 16.84 -19.05
CA ASP A 84 12.19 17.41 -19.41
C ASP A 84 12.33 18.54 -20.44
N SER A 85 11.18 19.07 -20.90
CA SER A 85 11.11 20.18 -21.85
C SER A 85 11.71 21.50 -21.36
N LYS A 86 12.05 21.62 -20.07
CA LYS A 86 12.74 22.79 -19.50
C LYS A 86 14.24 22.57 -19.36
N GLY A 87 14.76 21.42 -19.81
CA GLY A 87 16.17 21.05 -19.70
C GLY A 87 16.57 20.54 -18.32
N ARG A 88 15.61 20.19 -17.45
CA ARG A 88 15.92 19.62 -16.14
C ARG A 88 16.14 18.11 -16.27
N PRO A 89 17.19 17.54 -15.67
CA PRO A 89 17.47 16.12 -15.80
C PRO A 89 16.43 15.28 -15.03
N LEU A 90 16.02 14.15 -15.62
CA LEU A 90 14.96 13.25 -15.15
C LEU A 90 15.45 11.85 -14.74
N ALA A 91 16.45 11.30 -15.42
CA ALA A 91 17.24 10.16 -14.96
C ALA A 91 18.61 10.13 -15.67
N TYR A 92 19.60 9.51 -15.04
CA TYR A 92 20.95 9.32 -15.57
C TYR A 92 21.37 7.88 -15.29
N ASN A 93 22.06 7.27 -16.24
CA ASN A 93 22.79 6.03 -16.01
C ASN A 93 23.92 5.88 -17.02
N ASN A 94 25.12 5.49 -16.59
CA ASN A 94 26.20 5.03 -17.47
C ASN A 94 26.40 3.50 -17.51
N ASN A 95 25.76 2.74 -16.61
CA ASN A 95 25.90 1.29 -16.55
C ASN A 95 24.61 0.61 -16.05
N ALA A 96 23.97 -0.26 -16.84
CA ALA A 96 22.76 -0.99 -16.43
C ALA A 96 23.04 -1.97 -15.30
N SER A 97 24.29 -2.43 -15.19
CA SER A 97 24.81 -3.23 -14.08
C SER A 97 26.29 -2.92 -13.82
N ARG A 98 26.81 -3.29 -12.65
CA ARG A 98 28.25 -3.15 -12.31
C ARG A 98 29.19 -3.99 -13.19
N THR A 99 28.64 -4.85 -14.02
CA THR A 99 29.37 -5.88 -14.78
C THR A 99 29.23 -5.76 -16.29
N THR A 100 28.39 -4.84 -16.77
CA THR A 100 28.14 -4.58 -18.18
C THR A 100 28.62 -3.17 -18.55
N ARG A 101 28.75 -2.89 -19.85
CA ARG A 101 29.02 -1.55 -20.42
C ARG A 101 27.84 -1.15 -21.31
N ASP A 102 26.64 -1.22 -20.76
CA ASP A 102 25.40 -0.76 -21.38
C ASP A 102 24.73 0.20 -20.41
N SER A 103 23.84 1.06 -20.85
CA SER A 103 23.19 2.05 -19.98
C SER A 103 21.70 1.82 -19.95
N ARG A 104 21.07 1.86 -18.76
CA ARG A 104 19.62 1.68 -18.65
C ARG A 104 18.98 2.54 -17.56
N MET A 105 18.02 3.38 -17.92
CA MET A 105 17.28 4.22 -16.97
C MET A 105 15.77 3.98 -17.05
N ARG A 106 15.05 4.28 -15.96
CA ARG A 106 13.59 4.14 -15.87
C ARG A 106 12.99 5.46 -15.39
N LEU A 107 11.93 5.90 -16.05
CA LEU A 107 11.25 7.17 -15.87
C LEU A 107 9.77 6.91 -15.58
N VAL A 108 9.15 7.73 -14.72
CA VAL A 108 7.68 7.89 -14.72
C VAL A 108 7.36 9.05 -15.65
N VAL A 109 6.52 8.81 -16.65
CA VAL A 109 6.13 9.82 -17.64
C VAL A 109 4.62 10.03 -17.63
N ARG A 110 4.16 11.24 -17.92
CA ARG A 110 2.74 11.61 -18.03
C ARG A 110 2.31 11.77 -19.50
N PRO A 111 1.03 11.55 -19.85
CA PRO A 111 0.55 11.77 -21.22
C PRO A 111 0.86 13.19 -21.70
N GLY A 112 1.43 13.30 -22.90
CA GLY A 112 1.85 14.59 -23.50
C GLY A 112 3.15 15.15 -22.95
N GLN A 113 3.79 14.51 -21.95
CA GLN A 113 5.11 14.90 -21.47
C GLN A 113 6.15 14.57 -22.54
N THR A 114 6.86 15.59 -23.04
CA THR A 114 8.01 15.38 -23.92
C THR A 114 9.26 15.18 -23.09
N VAL A 115 9.98 14.09 -23.37
CA VAL A 115 11.25 13.71 -22.77
C VAL A 115 12.34 13.80 -23.82
N TYR A 116 13.43 14.46 -23.47
CA TYR A 116 14.64 14.53 -24.30
C TYR A 116 15.68 13.57 -23.75
N LEU A 117 16.38 12.86 -24.62
CA LEU A 117 17.40 11.88 -24.27
C LEU A 117 18.73 12.30 -24.89
N LYS A 118 19.81 12.19 -24.12
CA LYS A 118 21.17 12.26 -24.62
C LYS A 118 21.80 10.87 -24.49
N ALA A 119 22.33 10.35 -25.60
CA ALA A 119 23.07 9.09 -25.67
C ALA A 119 24.52 9.39 -26.11
N TRP A 120 25.52 8.96 -25.34
CA TRP A 120 26.93 9.23 -25.66
C TRP A 120 27.85 8.12 -25.17
N ASP A 121 29.14 8.24 -25.44
CA ASP A 121 30.17 7.27 -25.07
C ASP A 121 31.22 7.91 -24.17
N LEU A 122 31.33 7.43 -22.92
CA LEU A 122 32.29 7.93 -21.93
C LEU A 122 33.74 7.51 -22.23
N ALA A 123 33.93 6.45 -23.02
CA ALA A 123 35.27 6.03 -23.44
C ALA A 123 35.83 6.88 -24.58
N ASP A 124 34.99 7.75 -25.18
CA ASP A 124 35.33 8.64 -26.29
C ASP A 124 35.89 7.89 -27.52
N VAL A 125 35.40 6.67 -27.77
CA VAL A 125 35.85 5.80 -28.88
C VAL A 125 34.89 5.90 -30.06
N GLY A 126 33.59 6.04 -29.79
CA GLY A 126 32.53 6.04 -30.78
C GLY A 126 32.25 4.66 -31.35
N GLY A 127 31.20 4.58 -32.17
CA GLY A 127 30.80 3.31 -32.79
C GLY A 127 29.29 3.13 -32.86
N GLN A 128 28.89 1.95 -33.32
CA GLN A 128 27.48 1.58 -33.45
C GLN A 128 26.89 1.24 -32.09
N TYR A 129 25.64 1.65 -31.87
CA TYR A 129 24.86 1.30 -30.69
C TYR A 129 23.38 1.14 -31.04
N SER A 130 22.65 0.44 -30.17
CA SER A 130 21.19 0.43 -30.18
C SER A 130 20.63 1.25 -29.02
N LEU A 131 19.61 2.06 -29.27
CA LEU A 131 18.81 2.75 -28.26
C LEU A 131 17.41 2.17 -28.27
N ASN A 132 17.00 1.55 -27.16
CA ASN A 132 15.67 1.01 -26.96
C ASN A 132 14.89 1.88 -25.97
N VAL A 133 13.68 2.29 -26.34
CA VAL A 133 12.72 2.95 -25.47
C VAL A 133 11.53 2.02 -25.30
N ALA A 134 11.37 1.48 -24.09
CA ALA A 134 10.34 0.55 -23.72
C ALA A 134 9.33 1.23 -22.79
N ASN A 135 8.13 1.49 -23.30
CA ASN A 135 7.03 2.06 -22.53
C ASN A 135 6.14 0.97 -21.94
N ARG A 136 5.69 1.19 -20.71
CA ARG A 136 4.74 0.37 -19.98
C ARG A 136 3.75 1.32 -19.31
N ALA A 137 2.73 1.73 -20.06
CA ALA A 137 1.60 2.47 -19.52
C ALA A 137 1.01 1.76 -18.29
N PHE A 138 0.51 2.52 -17.34
CA PHE A 138 -0.32 1.96 -16.28
C PHE A 138 -1.63 1.48 -16.90
N ASP A 139 -1.93 0.23 -16.63
CA ASP A 139 -3.03 -0.53 -17.20
C ASP A 139 -3.75 -1.17 -16.00
N ASP A 140 -5.02 -0.80 -15.80
CA ASP A 140 -5.82 -1.31 -14.68
C ASP A 140 -6.34 -2.73 -14.94
N VAL A 141 -6.41 -3.14 -16.21
CA VAL A 141 -6.87 -4.46 -16.65
C VAL A 141 -6.16 -4.90 -17.91
N GLY A 142 -5.34 -5.94 -17.78
CA GLY A 142 -4.42 -6.33 -18.85
C GLY A 142 -5.06 -6.67 -20.20
N ASN A 143 -4.35 -6.29 -21.26
CA ASN A 143 -4.79 -6.35 -22.66
C ASN A 143 -4.82 -7.74 -23.35
N THR A 144 -4.72 -8.83 -22.58
CA THR A 144 -4.69 -10.18 -23.14
C THR A 144 -5.57 -11.14 -22.36
N ILE A 145 -5.96 -12.25 -23.00
CA ILE A 145 -6.67 -13.35 -22.34
C ILE A 145 -5.94 -13.87 -21.10
N ALA A 146 -4.60 -13.87 -21.11
CA ALA A 146 -3.79 -14.36 -19.99
C ALA A 146 -3.79 -13.41 -18.78
N THR A 147 -4.00 -12.12 -19.03
CA THR A 147 -4.01 -11.06 -18.01
C THR A 147 -5.44 -10.55 -17.75
N ALA A 148 -6.44 -11.28 -18.25
CA ALA A 148 -7.81 -10.83 -18.24
C ALA A 148 -8.35 -10.74 -16.81
N ARG A 149 -9.01 -9.63 -16.49
CA ARG A 149 -9.71 -9.46 -15.22
C ARG A 149 -11.00 -10.28 -15.23
N GLU A 150 -11.23 -11.04 -14.18
CA GLU A 150 -12.45 -11.82 -14.07
C GLU A 150 -13.64 -10.93 -13.70
N ALA A 151 -14.66 -10.90 -14.56
CA ALA A 151 -15.99 -10.44 -14.21
C ALA A 151 -16.79 -11.63 -13.69
N ARG A 152 -16.95 -11.71 -12.37
CA ARG A 152 -17.80 -12.74 -11.78
C ARG A 152 -19.26 -12.43 -12.06
N LEU A 153 -19.91 -13.34 -12.79
CA LEU A 153 -21.36 -13.33 -12.95
C LEU A 153 -21.97 -14.02 -11.75
N ASN A 154 -22.93 -13.37 -11.12
CA ASN A 154 -23.72 -13.98 -10.07
C ASN A 154 -24.37 -15.27 -10.63
N PRO A 155 -24.11 -16.45 -10.05
CA PRO A 155 -24.62 -17.71 -10.58
C PRO A 155 -26.15 -17.76 -10.70
N TRP A 156 -26.86 -17.04 -9.83
CA TRP A 156 -28.33 -17.12 -9.70
C TRP A 156 -29.08 -16.09 -10.53
N SER A 157 -28.58 -14.86 -10.64
CA SER A 157 -29.17 -13.81 -11.48
C SER A 157 -28.57 -13.74 -12.89
N GLY A 158 -27.37 -14.30 -13.07
CA GLY A 158 -26.58 -14.19 -14.30
C GLY A 158 -25.99 -12.81 -14.50
N MET A 159 -26.12 -11.89 -13.53
CA MET A 159 -25.69 -10.51 -13.65
C MET A 159 -24.28 -10.30 -13.10
N GLY A 160 -23.53 -9.39 -13.69
CA GLY A 160 -22.24 -8.94 -13.17
C GLY A 160 -22.00 -7.49 -13.53
N VAL A 161 -21.05 -6.84 -12.86
CA VAL A 161 -20.64 -5.47 -13.16
C VAL A 161 -19.13 -5.38 -13.08
N VAL A 162 -18.50 -4.68 -14.02
CA VAL A 162 -17.09 -4.29 -13.97
C VAL A 162 -16.99 -2.82 -14.25
N ALA A 163 -16.23 -2.10 -13.42
CA ALA A 163 -15.77 -0.75 -13.71
C ALA A 163 -14.28 -0.79 -13.99
N SER A 164 -13.86 -0.13 -15.06
CA SER A 164 -12.46 -0.02 -15.44
C SER A 164 -12.23 1.29 -16.19
N GLN A 165 -11.00 1.55 -16.58
CA GLN A 165 -10.61 2.71 -17.35
C GLN A 165 -9.79 2.30 -18.55
N ILE A 166 -10.22 2.69 -19.74
CA ILE A 166 -9.32 2.71 -20.91
C ILE A 166 -8.26 3.78 -20.62
N ASN A 167 -7.08 3.35 -20.20
CA ASN A 167 -6.04 4.18 -19.62
C ASN A 167 -5.30 5.01 -20.68
N TYR A 168 -5.22 4.51 -21.91
CA TYR A 168 -4.55 5.16 -23.04
C TYR A 168 -5.19 4.79 -24.39
N ALA A 169 -4.81 5.52 -25.45
CA ALA A 169 -5.31 5.23 -26.78
C ALA A 169 -4.79 3.86 -27.27
N GLY A 170 -5.71 2.97 -27.67
CA GLY A 170 -5.37 1.60 -28.07
C GLY A 170 -5.30 0.60 -26.93
N ASP A 171 -5.63 1.02 -25.70
CA ASP A 171 -5.80 0.14 -24.55
C ASP A 171 -7.04 -0.76 -24.71
N VAL A 172 -6.95 -2.01 -24.25
CA VAL A 172 -7.95 -3.05 -24.49
C VAL A 172 -8.17 -3.91 -23.25
N ASP A 173 -8.97 -3.44 -22.30
CA ASP A 173 -9.27 -4.23 -21.09
C ASP A 173 -9.92 -5.57 -21.45
N VAL A 174 -9.23 -6.68 -21.15
CA VAL A 174 -9.79 -8.02 -21.38
C VAL A 174 -10.51 -8.49 -20.14
N ILE A 175 -11.82 -8.64 -20.26
CA ILE A 175 -12.70 -9.13 -19.21
C ILE A 175 -13.05 -10.59 -19.46
N LYS A 176 -12.62 -11.46 -18.56
CA LYS A 176 -12.96 -12.88 -18.54
C LYS A 176 -14.32 -13.07 -17.88
N LEU A 177 -15.23 -13.77 -18.55
CA LEU A 177 -16.56 -14.12 -18.08
C LEU A 177 -16.79 -15.61 -18.22
N THR A 178 -17.17 -16.28 -17.14
CA THR A 178 -17.66 -17.66 -17.22
C THR A 178 -19.18 -17.63 -17.20
N ALA A 179 -19.80 -18.12 -18.28
CA ALA A 179 -21.25 -18.19 -18.37
C ALA A 179 -21.79 -19.14 -17.31
N VAL A 180 -22.80 -18.71 -16.57
CA VAL A 180 -23.38 -19.48 -15.45
C VAL A 180 -24.57 -20.32 -15.88
N ARG A 181 -25.10 -20.09 -17.09
CA ARG A 181 -26.22 -20.85 -17.67
C ARG A 181 -26.19 -20.81 -19.19
N ASP A 182 -26.79 -21.80 -19.82
CA ASP A 182 -27.06 -21.80 -21.25
C ASP A 182 -28.05 -20.68 -21.61
N GLY A 183 -27.79 -19.98 -22.71
CA GLY A 183 -28.69 -18.96 -23.25
C GLY A 183 -27.95 -17.79 -23.89
N THR A 184 -28.39 -16.56 -23.62
CA THR A 184 -27.80 -15.34 -24.20
C THR A 184 -27.04 -14.56 -23.13
N MET A 185 -25.82 -14.14 -23.44
CA MET A 185 -25.11 -13.10 -22.69
C MET A 185 -25.43 -11.74 -23.27
N ILE A 186 -25.81 -10.79 -22.43
CA ILE A 186 -26.01 -9.38 -22.78
C ILE A 186 -24.98 -8.55 -22.00
N VAL A 187 -24.31 -7.66 -22.69
CA VAL A 187 -23.27 -6.77 -22.16
C VAL A 187 -23.66 -5.34 -22.48
N GLU A 188 -23.63 -4.46 -21.48
CA GLU A 188 -23.89 -3.05 -21.64
C GLU A 188 -22.73 -2.23 -21.09
N VAL A 189 -22.12 -1.40 -21.93
CA VAL A 189 -20.97 -0.56 -21.57
C VAL A 189 -21.36 0.91 -21.68
N THR A 190 -21.10 1.67 -20.62
CA THR A 190 -21.32 3.12 -20.57
C THR A 190 -20.06 3.83 -20.10
N ALA A 191 -19.72 4.97 -20.71
CA ALA A 191 -18.79 5.91 -20.11
C ALA A 191 -19.30 6.34 -18.71
N TRP A 192 -18.42 6.35 -17.72
CA TRP A 192 -18.77 6.56 -16.32
C TRP A 192 -17.85 7.63 -15.68
N GLY A 193 -18.30 8.31 -14.63
CA GLY A 193 -17.51 9.34 -13.94
C GLY A 193 -17.57 10.75 -14.57
N ARG A 194 -17.21 11.77 -13.77
CA ARG A 194 -17.32 13.19 -14.15
C ARG A 194 -16.22 13.53 -15.18
N GLY A 195 -16.61 13.76 -16.43
CA GLY A 195 -15.70 14.20 -17.50
C GLY A 195 -15.12 13.09 -18.38
N SER A 196 -15.63 11.85 -18.32
CA SER A 196 -15.23 10.80 -19.27
C SER A 196 -15.74 11.13 -20.68
N SER A 197 -14.82 11.14 -21.66
CA SER A 197 -15.11 11.34 -23.08
C SER A 197 -15.04 10.03 -23.87
N LEU A 198 -15.09 8.89 -23.17
CA LEU A 198 -14.92 7.58 -23.77
C LEU A 198 -16.04 7.26 -24.76
N LEU A 199 -15.66 6.84 -25.96
CA LEU A 199 -16.52 6.19 -26.93
C LEU A 199 -16.18 4.69 -26.92
N PRO A 200 -16.95 3.84 -26.22
CA PRO A 200 -16.58 2.44 -26.03
C PRO A 200 -16.76 1.63 -27.31
N ALA A 201 -15.87 0.66 -27.51
CA ALA A 201 -15.97 -0.42 -28.48
C ALA A 201 -15.72 -1.77 -27.78
N MET A 202 -16.30 -2.86 -28.28
CA MET A 202 -16.12 -4.16 -27.64
C MET A 202 -16.20 -5.32 -28.62
N THR A 203 -15.32 -6.30 -28.45
CA THR A 203 -15.40 -7.59 -29.18
C THR A 203 -15.39 -8.75 -28.19
N VAL A 204 -15.98 -9.89 -28.54
CA VAL A 204 -15.94 -11.09 -27.69
C VAL A 204 -15.25 -12.26 -28.37
N THR A 205 -14.44 -12.99 -27.62
CA THR A 205 -13.74 -14.20 -28.09
C THR A 205 -13.98 -15.38 -27.18
N ASP A 206 -13.78 -16.59 -27.69
CA ASP A 206 -13.62 -17.79 -26.87
C ASP A 206 -12.22 -17.89 -26.25
N ALA A 207 -11.97 -18.97 -25.50
CA ALA A 207 -10.67 -19.25 -24.87
C ALA A 207 -9.53 -19.53 -25.86
N ALA A 208 -9.83 -19.83 -27.13
CA ALA A 208 -8.82 -19.97 -28.18
C ALA A 208 -8.53 -18.63 -28.90
N GLY A 209 -9.21 -17.54 -28.52
CA GLY A 209 -9.09 -16.23 -29.15
C GLY A 209 -9.92 -16.09 -30.43
N THR A 210 -10.82 -17.03 -30.73
CA THR A 210 -11.71 -16.95 -31.89
C THR A 210 -12.80 -15.93 -31.62
N VAL A 211 -12.93 -14.92 -32.47
CA VAL A 211 -14.00 -13.91 -32.38
C VAL A 211 -15.35 -14.59 -32.58
N LEU A 212 -16.27 -14.38 -31.65
CA LEU A 212 -17.61 -14.96 -31.71
C LEU A 212 -18.59 -14.02 -32.41
N PRO A 213 -19.57 -14.56 -33.15
CA PRO A 213 -20.68 -13.77 -33.66
C PRO A 213 -21.42 -13.09 -32.51
N SER A 214 -21.58 -11.77 -32.60
CA SER A 214 -22.31 -10.96 -31.61
C SER A 214 -23.15 -9.91 -32.31
N ALA A 215 -24.26 -9.52 -31.68
CA ALA A 215 -25.12 -8.42 -32.13
C ALA A 215 -24.77 -7.17 -31.31
N GLU A 216 -24.31 -6.11 -31.98
CA GLU A 216 -23.84 -4.88 -31.37
C GLU A 216 -24.73 -3.69 -31.76
N SER A 217 -25.02 -2.81 -30.81
CA SER A 217 -25.71 -1.55 -31.05
C SER A 217 -25.21 -0.45 -30.11
N THR A 218 -25.13 0.77 -30.62
CA THR A 218 -24.76 1.96 -29.83
C THR A 218 -25.89 2.97 -29.90
N ASN A 219 -26.31 3.51 -28.75
CA ASN A 219 -27.38 4.51 -28.72
C ASN A 219 -26.83 5.96 -28.78
N GLU A 220 -27.72 6.95 -28.93
CA GLU A 220 -27.36 8.38 -29.03
C GLU A 220 -26.64 8.93 -27.78
N SER A 221 -26.76 8.26 -26.63
CA SER A 221 -26.05 8.60 -25.40
C SER A 221 -24.65 7.98 -25.28
N GLY A 222 -24.19 7.25 -26.31
CA GLY A 222 -22.88 6.59 -26.32
C GLY A 222 -22.81 5.29 -25.51
N LYS A 223 -23.96 4.73 -25.11
CA LYS A 223 -24.04 3.41 -24.47
C LYS A 223 -23.94 2.33 -25.55
N LEU A 224 -23.00 1.42 -25.35
CA LEU A 224 -22.79 0.23 -26.18
C LEU A 224 -23.54 -0.97 -25.57
N SER A 225 -24.26 -1.72 -26.39
CA SER A 225 -24.90 -2.98 -26.01
C SER A 225 -24.49 -4.09 -26.98
N LEU A 226 -24.00 -5.20 -26.44
CA LEU A 226 -23.52 -6.37 -27.18
C LEU A 226 -24.17 -7.65 -26.64
N SER A 227 -24.59 -8.57 -27.51
CA SER A 227 -25.13 -9.88 -27.09
C SER A 227 -24.62 -11.06 -27.92
N PHE A 228 -24.42 -12.21 -27.28
CA PHE A 228 -23.94 -13.45 -27.90
C PHE A 228 -24.45 -14.71 -27.17
N GLY A 229 -24.42 -15.86 -27.86
CA GLY A 229 -24.81 -17.14 -27.29
C GLY A 229 -23.78 -17.67 -26.27
N ALA A 230 -24.26 -18.05 -25.09
CA ALA A 230 -23.45 -18.49 -23.96
C ALA A 230 -23.83 -19.91 -23.54
N VAL A 231 -22.83 -20.73 -23.22
CA VAL A 231 -22.99 -22.11 -22.72
C VAL A 231 -22.48 -22.17 -21.30
N ALA A 232 -23.25 -22.75 -20.39
CA ALA A 232 -22.93 -22.87 -18.97
C ALA A 232 -21.52 -23.47 -18.76
N GLY A 233 -20.75 -22.86 -17.85
CA GLY A 233 -19.38 -23.27 -17.54
C GLY A 233 -18.34 -22.91 -18.60
N ARG A 234 -18.72 -22.39 -19.78
CA ARG A 234 -17.75 -21.90 -20.76
C ARG A 234 -17.29 -20.49 -20.43
N THR A 235 -16.00 -20.26 -20.65
CA THR A 235 -15.37 -18.94 -20.47
C THR A 235 -15.29 -18.19 -21.80
N TYR A 236 -15.62 -16.91 -21.74
CA TYR A 236 -15.62 -15.93 -22.81
C TYR A 236 -14.75 -14.75 -22.40
N TYR A 237 -14.18 -14.05 -23.36
CA TYR A 237 -13.32 -12.90 -23.12
C TYR A 237 -13.86 -11.71 -23.90
N LEU A 238 -14.28 -10.68 -23.19
CA LEU A 238 -14.65 -9.40 -23.78
C LEU A 238 -13.43 -8.51 -23.83
N HIS A 239 -13.16 -7.94 -24.99
CA HIS A 239 -12.07 -7.00 -25.21
C HIS A 239 -12.71 -5.61 -25.28
N ALA A 240 -12.72 -4.90 -24.15
CA ALA A 240 -13.26 -3.55 -24.07
C ALA A 240 -12.20 -2.56 -24.55
N SER A 241 -12.55 -1.68 -25.47
CA SER A 241 -11.61 -0.72 -26.06
C SER A 241 -12.34 0.58 -26.40
N SER A 242 -11.73 1.44 -27.21
CA SER A 242 -12.31 2.71 -27.59
C SER A 242 -12.23 3.03 -29.07
N ILE A 243 -13.17 3.88 -29.52
CA ILE A 243 -13.20 4.42 -30.87
C ILE A 243 -12.35 5.68 -30.93
N ASN A 244 -11.60 5.87 -32.02
CA ASN A 244 -10.75 7.05 -32.26
C ASN A 244 -9.74 7.34 -31.14
N GLY A 245 -9.37 6.32 -30.36
CA GLY A 245 -8.40 6.45 -29.27
C GLY A 245 -8.87 7.28 -28.08
N THR A 246 -10.18 7.44 -27.87
CA THR A 246 -10.69 8.11 -26.66
C THR A 246 -10.33 7.32 -25.41
N THR A 247 -10.10 7.99 -24.29
CA THR A 247 -9.80 7.35 -23.00
C THR A 247 -10.84 7.73 -21.97
N GLY A 248 -10.89 6.98 -20.88
CA GLY A 248 -11.76 7.30 -19.75
C GLY A 248 -12.39 6.09 -19.09
N TRP A 249 -13.04 6.37 -17.98
CA TRP A 249 -13.73 5.37 -17.18
C TRP A 249 -14.95 4.82 -17.90
N TRP A 250 -15.17 3.52 -17.76
CA TRP A 250 -16.35 2.82 -18.22
C TRP A 250 -16.90 1.87 -17.15
N LEU A 251 -18.18 1.56 -17.33
CA LEU A 251 -18.92 0.64 -16.49
C LEU A 251 -19.62 -0.38 -17.39
N GLY A 252 -19.19 -1.63 -17.31
CA GLY A 252 -19.78 -2.79 -17.95
C GLY A 252 -20.80 -3.45 -17.05
N ARG A 253 -22.01 -3.68 -17.55
CA ARG A 253 -23.05 -4.47 -16.91
C ARG A 253 -23.32 -5.71 -17.76
N PHE A 254 -23.21 -6.87 -17.15
CA PHE A 254 -23.37 -8.16 -17.82
C PHE A 254 -24.65 -8.84 -17.34
N ARG A 255 -25.28 -9.62 -18.21
CA ARG A 255 -26.50 -10.40 -17.91
C ARG A 255 -26.56 -11.66 -18.77
N ASN A 256 -26.39 -12.82 -18.15
CA ASN A 256 -26.57 -14.14 -18.74
C ASN A 256 -28.03 -14.59 -18.54
N THR A 257 -28.85 -14.44 -19.58
CA THR A 257 -30.25 -14.86 -19.58
C THR A 257 -30.39 -16.28 -20.13
N VAL A 258 -31.34 -17.04 -19.61
CA VAL A 258 -31.78 -18.30 -20.24
C VAL A 258 -32.52 -17.92 -21.53
N ASP A 259 -32.23 -18.58 -22.64
CA ASP A 259 -33.00 -18.34 -23.87
C ASP A 259 -34.43 -18.85 -23.65
N PRO A 260 -35.47 -18.02 -23.83
CA PRO A 260 -36.84 -18.52 -23.81
C PRO A 260 -37.09 -19.23 -25.15
N PHE A 261 -37.22 -20.56 -25.08
CA PHE A 261 -37.57 -21.49 -26.15
C PHE A 261 -36.39 -22.12 -26.93
N ASP A 262 -36.04 -23.34 -26.52
CA ASP A 262 -35.88 -24.43 -27.48
C ASP A 262 -36.88 -25.56 -27.07
N PRO A 263 -37.91 -25.87 -27.86
CA PRO A 263 -38.99 -26.78 -27.45
C PRO A 263 -38.52 -28.25 -27.52
N PRO A 264 -38.89 -29.11 -26.55
CA PRO A 264 -38.66 -30.54 -26.70
C PRO A 264 -39.55 -31.12 -27.80
N SER A 265 -38.96 -31.94 -28.67
CA SER A 265 -39.66 -32.72 -29.69
C SER A 265 -40.65 -33.71 -29.05
N PRO A 266 -41.78 -34.05 -29.69
CA PRO A 266 -42.93 -34.64 -29.02
C PRO A 266 -42.77 -36.16 -28.84
N THR A 267 -43.13 -36.65 -27.66
CA THR A 267 -43.50 -38.06 -27.44
C THR A 267 -44.96 -38.16 -26.98
N PRO A 268 -45.67 -39.25 -27.36
CA PRO A 268 -47.12 -39.25 -27.55
C PRO A 268 -47.97 -39.42 -26.27
N GLU A 269 -49.25 -39.08 -26.44
CA GLU A 269 -50.42 -39.13 -25.52
C GLU A 269 -50.69 -40.49 -24.80
N PRO A 270 -51.59 -40.52 -23.79
CA PRO A 270 -51.41 -41.25 -22.54
C PRO A 270 -52.22 -42.56 -22.43
N GLU A 271 -51.87 -43.39 -21.44
CA GLU A 271 -52.72 -44.48 -20.90
C GLU A 271 -53.18 -44.15 -19.46
N PRO A 272 -54.32 -44.72 -19.00
CA PRO A 272 -55.21 -44.10 -18.00
C PRO A 272 -54.81 -44.29 -16.53
N GLU A 273 -55.32 -43.38 -15.69
CA GLU A 273 -55.10 -43.26 -14.24
C GLU A 273 -55.43 -44.53 -13.42
N PRO A 274 -54.61 -44.86 -12.39
CA PRO A 274 -55.03 -45.67 -11.26
C PRO A 274 -55.53 -44.81 -10.07
N GLU A 275 -56.47 -45.37 -9.33
CA GLU A 275 -57.20 -44.80 -8.16
C GLU A 275 -56.31 -44.21 -7.05
N PRO A 276 -56.84 -43.25 -6.25
CA PRO A 276 -56.04 -42.46 -5.32
C PRO A 276 -55.54 -43.27 -4.11
N THR A 277 -54.22 -43.26 -3.91
CA THR A 277 -53.55 -43.64 -2.66
C THR A 277 -53.59 -42.49 -1.64
N PRO A 278 -53.63 -42.79 -0.32
CA PRO A 278 -53.73 -41.77 0.72
C PRO A 278 -52.48 -40.88 0.75
N THR A 279 -52.71 -39.59 0.96
CA THR A 279 -51.69 -38.53 1.00
C THR A 279 -50.60 -38.87 2.03
N PRO A 280 -49.32 -38.98 1.65
CA PRO A 280 -48.23 -39.07 2.62
C PRO A 280 -48.11 -37.76 3.38
N GLU A 281 -47.87 -37.87 4.69
CA GLU A 281 -47.48 -36.75 5.56
C GLU A 281 -46.27 -36.03 4.94
N PRO A 282 -46.25 -34.69 4.88
CA PRO A 282 -45.16 -33.97 4.22
C PRO A 282 -43.83 -34.34 4.87
N GLU A 283 -42.88 -34.81 4.06
CA GLU A 283 -41.51 -35.00 4.50
C GLU A 283 -40.98 -33.67 5.05
N PRO A 284 -40.20 -33.70 6.17
CA PRO A 284 -39.62 -32.48 6.72
C PRO A 284 -38.79 -31.80 5.63
N VAL A 285 -39.13 -30.55 5.31
CA VAL A 285 -38.37 -29.71 4.39
C VAL A 285 -36.98 -29.54 4.99
N VAL A 286 -36.01 -30.29 4.48
CA VAL A 286 -34.59 -30.10 4.82
C VAL A 286 -34.20 -28.77 4.18
N GLU A 287 -34.01 -27.73 5.00
CA GLU A 287 -33.51 -26.45 4.52
C GLU A 287 -32.18 -26.70 3.77
N PRO A 288 -32.02 -26.13 2.57
CA PRO A 288 -30.77 -26.27 1.84
C PRO A 288 -29.60 -25.74 2.70
N PRO A 289 -28.42 -26.38 2.64
CA PRO A 289 -27.28 -25.95 3.43
C PRO A 289 -26.95 -24.49 3.14
N LEU A 290 -26.67 -23.71 4.20
CA LEU A 290 -26.22 -22.33 4.07
C LEU A 290 -24.98 -22.28 3.17
N VAL A 291 -25.09 -21.59 2.05
CA VAL A 291 -23.99 -21.36 1.12
C VAL A 291 -23.19 -20.16 1.64
N ILE A 292 -21.88 -20.35 1.84
CA ILE A 292 -20.96 -19.30 2.30
C ILE A 292 -20.39 -18.60 1.08
N GLU A 293 -21.03 -17.51 0.66
CA GLU A 293 -20.68 -16.70 -0.51
C GLU A 293 -20.91 -15.21 -0.16
N PRO A 294 -20.17 -14.28 -0.78
CA PRO A 294 -20.33 -12.86 -0.49
C PRO A 294 -21.71 -12.34 -0.87
N GLY A 295 -22.28 -11.55 0.03
CA GLY A 295 -23.54 -10.85 -0.19
C GLY A 295 -23.38 -9.57 -1.02
N SER A 296 -24.48 -9.04 -1.54
CA SER A 296 -24.52 -7.66 -2.07
C SER A 296 -24.49 -6.59 -0.96
N SER A 297 -24.68 -7.03 0.27
CA SER A 297 -24.66 -6.27 1.52
C SER A 297 -24.35 -7.25 2.63
N ILE A 298 -23.74 -6.76 3.72
CA ILE A 298 -23.52 -7.57 4.92
C ILE A 298 -24.86 -8.16 5.39
N ALA A 299 -24.91 -9.48 5.59
CA ALA A 299 -26.09 -10.20 6.02
C ALA A 299 -25.73 -11.27 7.05
N ALA A 300 -26.60 -11.48 8.04
CA ALA A 300 -26.43 -12.59 8.98
C ALA A 300 -27.50 -13.66 8.81
N HIS A 301 -27.07 -14.90 9.00
CA HIS A 301 -27.84 -16.12 8.85
C HIS A 301 -27.62 -17.01 10.07
N THR A 302 -28.53 -17.93 10.31
CA THR A 302 -28.35 -18.95 11.34
C THR A 302 -28.15 -20.32 10.70
N ARG A 303 -27.29 -21.14 11.32
CA ARG A 303 -27.02 -22.52 10.88
C ARG A 303 -26.93 -23.44 12.07
N THR A 304 -27.58 -24.60 11.99
CA THR A 304 -27.43 -25.64 13.02
C THR A 304 -26.14 -26.43 12.78
N THR A 305 -25.26 -26.47 13.78
CA THR A 305 -24.03 -27.26 13.79
C THR A 305 -24.12 -28.37 14.85
N ALA A 306 -23.17 -29.30 14.85
CA ALA A 306 -23.05 -30.30 15.92
C ALA A 306 -22.83 -29.66 17.31
N ALA A 307 -22.28 -28.45 17.38
CA ALA A 307 -22.07 -27.71 18.62
C ALA A 307 -23.30 -26.90 19.07
N GLY A 308 -24.30 -26.73 18.19
CA GLY A 308 -25.49 -25.92 18.43
C GLY A 308 -25.73 -24.88 17.33
N LEU A 309 -26.60 -23.90 17.62
CA LEU A 309 -26.97 -22.84 16.68
C LEU A 309 -25.80 -21.86 16.48
N GLN A 310 -25.34 -21.67 15.25
CA GLN A 310 -24.29 -20.71 14.89
C GLN A 310 -24.91 -19.49 14.20
N LEU A 311 -24.48 -18.28 14.58
CA LEU A 311 -24.74 -17.08 13.79
C LEU A 311 -23.60 -16.92 12.78
N VAL A 312 -23.93 -16.81 11.50
CA VAL A 312 -22.99 -16.64 10.40
C VAL A 312 -23.22 -15.30 9.74
N VAL A 313 -22.24 -14.41 9.78
CA VAL A 313 -22.25 -13.12 9.12
C VAL A 313 -21.44 -13.21 7.84
N LEU A 314 -22.05 -12.84 6.73
CA LEU A 314 -21.46 -12.82 5.40
C LEU A 314 -21.26 -11.37 4.99
N GLY A 315 -20.01 -10.98 4.76
CA GLY A 315 -19.59 -9.72 4.18
C GLY A 315 -19.85 -9.67 2.66
N THR A 316 -19.17 -8.75 2.00
CA THR A 316 -19.33 -8.41 0.59
C THR A 316 -18.05 -8.73 -0.17
N THR A 317 -17.70 -7.98 -1.20
CA THR A 317 -16.40 -8.12 -1.93
C THR A 317 -15.63 -6.81 -1.95
N GLY A 318 -16.08 -5.85 -1.14
CA GLY A 318 -15.33 -4.64 -0.86
C GLY A 318 -15.16 -4.50 0.64
N SER A 319 -14.29 -3.59 1.05
CA SER A 319 -13.97 -3.33 2.46
C SER A 319 -15.20 -3.13 3.35
N ASP A 320 -15.43 -4.10 4.23
CA ASP A 320 -16.48 -4.14 5.21
C ASP A 320 -15.95 -3.77 6.61
N VAL A 321 -16.82 -3.20 7.43
CA VAL A 321 -16.56 -3.02 8.86
C VAL A 321 -17.68 -3.72 9.62
N ILE A 322 -17.33 -4.83 10.28
CA ILE A 322 -18.26 -5.72 10.96
C ILE A 322 -17.84 -5.83 12.42
N THR A 323 -18.73 -5.45 13.34
CA THR A 323 -18.53 -5.63 14.78
C THR A 323 -19.65 -6.45 15.38
N LEU A 324 -19.30 -7.48 16.17
CA LEU A 324 -20.25 -8.28 16.94
C LEU A 324 -20.11 -8.04 18.45
N SER A 325 -21.26 -7.86 19.09
CA SER A 325 -21.41 -7.74 20.55
C SER A 325 -22.43 -8.77 21.02
N GLN A 326 -22.18 -9.45 22.14
CA GLN A 326 -23.13 -10.38 22.73
C GLN A 326 -23.98 -9.69 23.80
N THR A 327 -25.30 -9.90 23.72
CA THR A 327 -26.27 -9.43 24.71
C THR A 327 -26.75 -10.59 25.58
N THR A 328 -27.57 -10.30 26.59
CA THR A 328 -28.14 -11.35 27.46
C THR A 328 -29.13 -12.27 26.73
N THR A 329 -29.67 -11.84 25.59
CA THR A 329 -30.69 -12.58 24.81
C THR A 329 -30.21 -12.98 23.42
N GLY A 330 -29.00 -12.59 22.99
CA GLY A 330 -28.53 -12.83 21.64
C GLY A 330 -27.25 -12.10 21.27
N VAL A 331 -27.15 -11.63 20.03
CA VAL A 331 -25.98 -10.95 19.45
C VAL A 331 -26.42 -9.73 18.65
N THR A 332 -25.69 -8.63 18.81
CA THR A 332 -25.83 -7.40 18.02
C THR A 332 -24.73 -7.35 16.97
N LEU A 333 -25.12 -7.14 15.72
CA LEU A 333 -24.25 -6.85 14.58
C LEU A 333 -24.25 -5.33 14.34
N LEU A 334 -23.07 -4.73 14.26
CA LEU A 334 -22.88 -3.34 13.88
C LEU A 334 -22.06 -3.27 12.58
N THR A 335 -22.54 -2.48 11.65
CA THR A 335 -21.90 -2.20 10.36
C THR A 335 -21.98 -0.70 10.05
N LEU A 336 -21.33 -0.25 8.98
CA LEU A 336 -21.50 1.12 8.49
C LEU A 336 -22.94 1.45 8.06
N ALA A 337 -23.75 0.43 7.71
CA ALA A 337 -25.15 0.60 7.35
C ALA A 337 -26.08 0.75 8.57
N GLY A 338 -25.61 0.38 9.77
CA GLY A 338 -26.38 0.43 11.01
C GLY A 338 -26.19 -0.82 11.87
N SER A 339 -27.06 -0.94 12.88
CA SER A 339 -27.05 -2.04 13.85
C SER A 339 -28.27 -2.94 13.70
N GLN A 340 -28.08 -4.25 13.90
CA GLN A 340 -29.14 -5.27 13.86
C GLN A 340 -28.95 -6.27 15.01
N ASP A 341 -30.05 -6.57 15.71
CA ASP A 341 -30.06 -7.56 16.79
C ASP A 341 -30.59 -8.92 16.33
N PHE A 342 -29.95 -9.99 16.82
CA PHE A 342 -30.32 -11.37 16.60
C PHE A 342 -30.58 -12.04 17.94
N GLU A 343 -31.85 -12.30 18.25
CA GLU A 343 -32.22 -13.06 19.45
C GLU A 343 -32.01 -14.56 19.24
N GLY A 344 -31.45 -15.24 20.24
CA GLY A 344 -31.22 -16.67 20.18
C GLY A 344 -30.11 -17.14 21.10
N ASN A 345 -30.17 -18.42 21.47
CA ASN A 345 -29.09 -19.07 22.21
C ASN A 345 -28.06 -19.64 21.21
N PHE A 346 -27.11 -18.81 20.80
CA PHE A 346 -26.04 -19.21 19.90
C PHE A 346 -24.94 -19.98 20.65
N ALA A 347 -24.40 -21.01 20.00
CA ALA A 347 -23.25 -21.76 20.47
C ALA A 347 -21.92 -21.21 19.94
N SER A 348 -21.93 -20.59 18.76
CA SER A 348 -20.75 -19.99 18.13
C SER A 348 -21.13 -18.90 17.12
N LEU A 349 -20.14 -18.11 16.71
CA LEU A 349 -20.24 -17.09 15.68
C LEU A 349 -19.23 -17.38 14.56
N ALA A 350 -19.57 -17.04 13.31
CA ALA A 350 -18.62 -17.00 12.21
C ALA A 350 -18.84 -15.72 11.40
N VAL A 351 -17.76 -15.05 10.99
CA VAL A 351 -17.78 -13.85 10.17
C VAL A 351 -16.87 -14.07 8.98
N TYR A 352 -17.36 -13.82 7.77
CA TYR A 352 -16.60 -13.91 6.53
C TYR A 352 -16.53 -12.52 5.88
N GLY A 353 -15.33 -11.95 5.73
CA GLY A 353 -15.09 -10.69 5.03
C GLY A 353 -15.13 -10.86 3.51
N PHE A 354 -14.48 -11.92 3.03
CA PHE A 354 -14.25 -12.26 1.61
C PHE A 354 -13.22 -11.34 0.95
N ALA A 355 -13.56 -10.59 -0.09
CA ALA A 355 -12.57 -9.76 -0.79
C ALA A 355 -12.65 -8.31 -0.31
N GLY A 356 -11.53 -7.60 -0.30
CA GLY A 356 -11.45 -6.23 0.21
C GLY A 356 -10.53 -6.16 1.42
N GLY A 357 -10.22 -4.95 1.88
CA GLY A 357 -9.56 -4.78 3.18
C GLY A 357 -10.62 -4.62 4.26
N ASP A 358 -10.96 -5.71 4.93
CA ASP A 358 -12.06 -5.83 5.87
C ASP A 358 -11.62 -5.57 7.31
N THR A 359 -12.51 -5.04 8.12
CA THR A 359 -12.34 -4.88 9.56
C THR A 359 -13.37 -5.73 10.28
N LEU A 360 -12.94 -6.88 10.82
CA LEU A 360 -13.80 -7.83 11.51
C LEU A 360 -13.50 -7.79 13.00
N ARG A 361 -14.51 -7.53 13.83
CA ARG A 361 -14.33 -7.31 15.27
C ARG A 361 -15.34 -8.05 16.11
N THR A 362 -14.87 -8.63 17.20
CA THR A 362 -15.70 -8.97 18.36
C THR A 362 -15.29 -8.15 19.57
N ASP A 363 -16.26 -7.61 20.29
CA ASP A 363 -15.99 -6.93 21.54
C ASP A 363 -15.92 -7.92 22.71
N ARG A 364 -15.49 -7.41 23.87
CA ARG A 364 -15.32 -8.19 25.10
C ARG A 364 -16.60 -8.81 25.67
N THR A 365 -17.78 -8.41 25.19
CA THR A 365 -19.03 -9.00 25.65
C THR A 365 -19.22 -10.41 25.11
N VAL A 366 -18.54 -10.74 24.00
CA VAL A 366 -18.64 -12.04 23.34
C VAL A 366 -17.90 -13.11 24.15
N SER A 367 -18.66 -14.01 24.78
CA SER A 367 -18.14 -15.21 25.46
C SER A 367 -18.26 -16.48 24.62
N LEU A 368 -18.81 -16.36 23.40
CA LEU A 368 -18.99 -17.47 22.46
C LEU A 368 -17.69 -17.79 21.72
N SER A 369 -17.57 -19.02 21.21
CA SER A 369 -16.51 -19.32 20.25
C SER A 369 -16.75 -18.60 18.92
N VAL A 370 -15.70 -18.03 18.33
CA VAL A 370 -15.78 -17.20 17.13
C VAL A 370 -14.76 -17.65 16.08
N GLU A 371 -15.18 -17.61 14.82
CA GLU A 371 -14.29 -17.73 13.66
C GLU A 371 -14.41 -16.45 12.83
N LEU A 372 -13.29 -15.77 12.59
CA LEU A 372 -13.19 -14.59 11.73
C LEU A 372 -12.34 -14.96 10.52
N TYR A 373 -12.88 -14.81 9.32
CA TYR A 373 -12.21 -15.06 8.05
C TYR A 373 -12.11 -13.73 7.31
N GLY A 374 -10.89 -13.21 7.14
CA GLY A 374 -10.60 -12.00 6.38
C GLY A 374 -10.92 -12.24 4.90
N GLY A 375 -10.05 -12.99 4.22
CA GLY A 375 -10.24 -13.45 2.85
C GLY A 375 -9.17 -12.88 1.92
N GLU A 376 -9.53 -12.35 0.76
CA GLU A 376 -8.58 -11.71 -0.17
C GLU A 376 -8.48 -10.20 0.12
N GLY A 377 -7.33 -9.72 0.57
CA GLY A 377 -7.05 -8.31 0.82
C GLY A 377 -6.26 -8.12 2.10
N ASN A 378 -5.98 -6.88 2.48
CA ASN A 378 -5.27 -6.59 3.71
C ASN A 378 -6.29 -6.30 4.82
N ASP A 379 -6.54 -7.29 5.65
CA ASP A 379 -7.62 -7.31 6.63
C ASP A 379 -7.15 -6.93 8.04
N SER A 380 -8.10 -6.57 8.89
CA SER A 380 -7.89 -6.26 10.30
C SER A 380 -8.89 -6.99 11.17
N LEU A 381 -8.41 -8.03 11.86
CA LEU A 381 -9.21 -8.96 12.63
C LEU A 381 -8.96 -8.74 14.13
N PHE A 382 -10.03 -8.49 14.89
CA PHE A 382 -9.95 -8.18 16.32
C PHE A 382 -10.85 -9.13 17.11
N ALA A 383 -10.26 -9.90 18.02
CA ALA A 383 -10.97 -10.65 19.04
C ALA A 383 -10.60 -10.16 20.43
N SER A 384 -11.60 -9.87 21.25
CA SER A 384 -11.38 -9.42 22.65
C SER A 384 -12.30 -10.12 23.66
N GLY A 385 -13.06 -11.10 23.17
CA GLY A 385 -14.00 -11.88 23.95
C GLY A 385 -13.33 -12.95 24.80
N ALA A 386 -14.02 -13.42 25.84
CA ALA A 386 -13.53 -14.51 26.68
C ALA A 386 -13.71 -15.91 26.05
N GLY A 387 -14.45 -16.01 24.95
CA GLY A 387 -14.61 -17.24 24.19
C GLY A 387 -13.43 -17.47 23.25
N LEU A 388 -13.14 -18.74 22.94
CA LEU A 388 -12.11 -19.11 21.97
C LEU A 388 -12.36 -18.46 20.60
N ALA A 389 -11.43 -17.63 20.15
CA ALA A 389 -11.43 -17.04 18.82
C ALA A 389 -10.43 -17.75 17.88
N ARG A 390 -10.84 -17.89 16.61
CA ARG A 390 -9.96 -18.25 15.49
C ARG A 390 -9.99 -17.15 14.47
N LEU A 391 -8.83 -16.56 14.18
CA LEU A 391 -8.66 -15.49 13.21
C LEU A 391 -7.89 -16.07 12.03
N PHE A 392 -8.43 -15.95 10.82
CA PHE A 392 -7.82 -16.36 9.57
C PHE A 392 -7.71 -15.13 8.68
N GLY A 393 -6.50 -14.59 8.49
CA GLY A 393 -6.26 -13.48 7.56
C GLY A 393 -6.54 -13.90 6.11
N GLU A 394 -5.99 -15.06 5.74
CA GLU A 394 -6.05 -15.67 4.41
C GLU A 394 -5.06 -15.07 3.41
N ALA A 395 -5.44 -14.21 2.47
CA ALA A 395 -4.52 -13.73 1.43
C ALA A 395 -4.38 -12.21 1.44
N GLY A 396 -3.19 -11.71 1.78
CA GLY A 396 -2.86 -10.30 1.86
C GLY A 396 -1.95 -10.03 3.06
N ASP A 397 -1.55 -8.78 3.29
CA ASP A 397 -0.79 -8.42 4.49
C ASP A 397 -1.77 -8.03 5.60
N ASP A 398 -2.04 -8.95 6.52
CA ASP A 398 -3.13 -8.85 7.50
C ASP A 398 -2.68 -8.38 8.89
N LEU A 399 -3.62 -7.80 9.66
CA LEU A 399 -3.45 -7.47 11.08
C LEU A 399 -4.39 -8.32 11.93
N LEU A 400 -3.83 -9.23 12.74
CA LEU A 400 -4.60 -10.10 13.62
C LEU A 400 -4.32 -9.74 15.09
N VAL A 401 -5.37 -9.38 15.84
CA VAL A 401 -5.28 -8.88 17.22
C VAL A 401 -6.18 -9.67 18.16
N SER A 402 -5.59 -10.29 19.19
CA SER A 402 -6.27 -11.08 20.23
C SER A 402 -5.78 -10.76 21.65
N VAL A 403 -5.33 -9.53 21.92
CA VAL A 403 -4.74 -9.21 23.22
C VAL A 403 -5.79 -9.25 24.34
N GLY A 404 -5.63 -10.18 25.30
CA GLY A 404 -6.55 -10.41 26.42
C GLY A 404 -7.70 -11.36 26.06
N GLY A 405 -8.51 -11.75 27.05
CA GLY A 405 -9.69 -12.58 26.81
C GLY A 405 -9.41 -14.09 26.76
N GLY A 406 -9.64 -14.70 25.59
CA GLY A 406 -9.68 -16.15 25.37
C GLY A 406 -8.31 -16.85 25.34
N SER A 407 -8.24 -17.98 24.65
CA SER A 407 -6.97 -18.66 24.35
C SER A 407 -6.98 -18.96 22.86
N ASP A 408 -6.54 -17.98 22.09
CA ASP A 408 -6.97 -17.81 20.70
C ASP A 408 -5.96 -18.38 19.70
N GLN A 409 -6.44 -18.61 18.48
CA GLN A 409 -5.64 -19.16 17.38
C GLN A 409 -5.67 -18.20 16.21
N LEU A 410 -4.50 -17.72 15.80
CA LEU A 410 -4.34 -16.76 14.72
C LEU A 410 -3.62 -17.45 13.58
N ALA A 411 -4.13 -17.36 12.36
CA ALA A 411 -3.48 -17.84 11.15
C ALA A 411 -3.46 -16.68 10.16
N GLY A 412 -2.26 -16.24 9.79
CA GLY A 412 -2.07 -15.09 8.89
C GLY A 412 -2.43 -15.50 7.47
N GLY A 413 -1.65 -16.42 6.90
CA GLY A 413 -1.89 -17.00 5.59
C GLY A 413 -0.81 -16.58 4.58
N GLU A 414 -1.22 -16.16 3.38
CA GLU A 414 -0.33 -15.65 2.35
C GLU A 414 -0.09 -14.15 2.52
N GLY A 415 1.10 -13.74 2.93
CA GLY A 415 1.43 -12.31 3.07
C GLY A 415 2.52 -12.08 4.10
N ASN A 416 2.68 -10.83 4.53
CA ASN A 416 3.43 -10.46 5.72
C ASN A 416 2.48 -9.93 6.79
N ASP A 417 2.08 -10.80 7.70
CA ASP A 417 1.03 -10.53 8.66
C ASP A 417 1.58 -10.05 10.00
N GLY A 418 0.83 -9.16 10.65
CA GLY A 418 1.08 -8.67 12.00
C GLY A 418 0.21 -9.40 13.03
N PHE A 419 0.84 -10.12 13.96
CA PHE A 419 0.18 -10.84 15.03
C PHE A 419 0.35 -10.11 16.37
N TRP A 420 -0.74 -9.61 16.95
CA TRP A 420 -0.76 -8.95 18.25
C TRP A 420 -1.60 -9.75 19.23
N MET A 421 -0.94 -10.59 20.03
CA MET A 421 -1.60 -11.59 20.85
C MET A 421 -1.02 -11.63 22.27
N ASP A 422 -1.73 -12.26 23.20
CA ASP A 422 -1.20 -12.46 24.55
C ASP A 422 -0.45 -13.79 24.72
N SER A 423 -0.09 -14.13 25.95
CA SER A 423 0.69 -15.35 26.25
C SER A 423 -0.09 -16.66 26.19
N GLN A 424 -1.43 -16.62 26.22
CA GLN A 424 -2.31 -17.79 26.11
C GLN A 424 -2.61 -18.15 24.64
N ASP A 425 -2.31 -17.24 23.73
CA ASP A 425 -2.63 -17.36 22.32
C ASP A 425 -1.51 -17.98 21.47
N ALA A 426 -1.90 -18.46 20.29
CA ALA A 426 -0.99 -19.05 19.32
C ALA A 426 -1.19 -18.50 17.91
N ALA A 427 -0.12 -17.91 17.35
CA ALA A 427 0.04 -17.80 15.90
C ALA A 427 0.38 -19.19 15.33
N SER A 428 -0.51 -19.71 14.50
CA SER A 428 -0.58 -21.11 14.06
C SER A 428 0.31 -21.40 12.85
N ASP A 429 0.54 -20.39 12.01
CA ASP A 429 1.27 -20.52 10.74
C ASP A 429 2.28 -19.39 10.48
N ALA A 430 2.52 -18.51 11.45
CA ALA A 430 3.50 -17.42 11.33
C ALA A 430 4.82 -17.93 10.73
N SER A 431 5.15 -17.37 9.58
CA SER A 431 6.29 -17.74 8.77
C SER A 431 7.61 -17.31 9.42
N ALA A 432 8.70 -17.88 8.91
CA ALA A 432 10.04 -17.48 9.32
C ALA A 432 10.35 -16.01 8.91
N ALA A 433 9.71 -15.50 7.86
CA ALA A 433 9.90 -14.11 7.41
C ALA A 433 9.26 -13.12 8.39
N GLU A 434 7.99 -13.35 8.75
CA GLU A 434 7.25 -12.52 9.72
C GLU A 434 7.90 -12.53 11.09
N THR A 435 8.35 -13.72 11.54
CA THR A 435 9.11 -13.85 12.78
C THR A 435 10.42 -13.07 12.74
N ALA A 436 11.13 -13.08 11.60
CA ALA A 436 12.43 -12.40 11.45
C ALA A 436 12.30 -10.87 11.42
N VAL A 437 11.19 -10.33 10.91
CA VAL A 437 10.91 -8.89 10.91
C VAL A 437 10.19 -8.42 12.19
N GLY A 438 9.96 -9.32 13.14
CA GLY A 438 9.36 -8.99 14.43
C GLY A 438 7.87 -8.69 14.38
N ALA A 439 7.14 -9.27 13.42
CA ALA A 439 5.69 -9.09 13.27
C ALA A 439 4.85 -9.97 14.23
N VAL A 440 5.50 -10.80 15.05
CA VAL A 440 4.84 -11.67 16.04
C VAL A 440 5.01 -11.10 17.45
N HIS A 441 4.00 -10.36 17.91
CA HIS A 441 3.98 -9.69 19.21
C HIS A 441 3.26 -10.54 20.26
N ARG A 442 3.96 -10.84 21.36
CA ARG A 442 3.42 -11.58 22.51
C ARG A 442 3.39 -10.70 23.75
N ILE A 443 2.23 -10.12 24.04
CA ILE A 443 2.05 -9.18 25.14
C ILE A 443 1.72 -9.93 26.41
N SER A 444 2.68 -10.03 27.33
CA SER A 444 2.45 -10.61 28.66
C SER A 444 1.91 -9.60 29.68
N ALA A 445 2.12 -8.31 29.44
CA ALA A 445 1.58 -7.19 30.19
C ALA A 445 1.84 -5.89 29.43
N PHE A 446 0.99 -4.88 29.64
CA PHE A 446 1.32 -3.51 29.30
C PHE A 446 2.24 -2.89 30.35
N ALA A 447 3.15 -2.04 29.90
CA ALA A 447 4.05 -1.27 30.72
C ALA A 447 3.29 -0.13 31.39
N GLN A 448 3.51 0.01 32.69
CA GLN A 448 2.82 0.95 33.56
C GLN A 448 3.86 1.45 34.57
N PRO A 449 4.63 2.49 34.22
CA PRO A 449 5.83 2.83 34.96
C PRO A 449 5.61 3.32 36.39
N TRP A 450 4.38 3.72 36.74
CA TRP A 450 4.00 4.26 38.04
C TRP A 450 3.28 3.26 38.95
N THR A 451 2.76 2.14 38.44
CA THR A 451 2.06 1.15 39.28
C THR A 451 2.17 -0.26 38.73
N THR A 452 2.17 -1.25 39.61
CA THR A 452 2.02 -2.68 39.27
C THR A 452 0.87 -3.31 40.04
N ASN A 453 0.10 -2.48 40.76
CA ASN A 453 -0.98 -2.92 41.63
C ASN A 453 -2.30 -2.94 40.85
N PRO A 454 -2.95 -4.11 40.64
CA PRO A 454 -4.22 -4.20 39.93
C PRO A 454 -5.38 -3.43 40.58
N ALA A 455 -5.25 -3.01 41.83
CA ALA A 455 -6.25 -2.17 42.51
C ALA A 455 -6.04 -0.66 42.29
N ASP A 456 -4.95 -0.27 41.63
CA ASP A 456 -4.69 1.12 41.27
C ASP A 456 -5.60 1.56 40.12
N ARG A 457 -6.03 2.82 40.12
CA ARG A 457 -6.85 3.37 39.03
C ARG A 457 -6.06 3.48 37.73
N ASP A 458 -4.74 3.65 37.83
CA ASP A 458 -3.87 3.84 36.69
C ASP A 458 -3.24 2.51 36.21
N TYR A 459 -3.75 1.38 36.72
CA TYR A 459 -3.37 0.05 36.27
C TYR A 459 -4.06 -0.30 34.95
N VAL A 460 -3.28 -0.77 33.99
CA VAL A 460 -3.77 -1.19 32.67
C VAL A 460 -3.72 -2.72 32.58
N ALA A 461 -4.90 -3.35 32.56
CA ALA A 461 -5.03 -4.80 32.37
C ALA A 461 -4.83 -5.19 30.89
N LEU A 462 -4.61 -6.49 30.65
CA LEU A 462 -4.58 -7.05 29.29
C LEU A 462 -5.97 -7.08 28.63
N GLU A 463 -7.03 -7.29 29.41
CA GLU A 463 -8.42 -7.31 28.92
C GLU A 463 -8.75 -6.04 28.12
N ALA A 464 -9.35 -6.15 26.94
CA ALA A 464 -9.72 -4.97 26.16
C ALA A 464 -11.03 -4.33 26.70
N ASP A 465 -10.93 -3.43 27.67
CA ASP A 465 -12.06 -2.68 28.25
C ASP A 465 -11.89 -1.16 28.10
N GLY A 466 -11.25 -0.72 27.01
CA GLY A 466 -10.99 0.69 26.71
C GLY A 466 -10.01 1.38 27.67
N GLN A 467 -9.46 0.68 28.67
CA GLN A 467 -8.48 1.28 29.57
C GLN A 467 -7.15 1.51 28.87
N ASN A 468 -6.51 2.61 29.21
CA ASN A 468 -5.25 3.02 28.66
C ASN A 468 -4.40 3.70 29.72
N LEU A 469 -3.14 3.92 29.40
CA LEU A 469 -2.32 4.81 30.21
C LEU A 469 -2.90 6.20 30.16
N ARG A 470 -3.03 6.80 31.35
CA ARG A 470 -3.43 8.19 31.49
C ARG A 470 -2.54 9.07 30.62
N ASP A 471 -3.17 9.98 29.89
CA ASP A 471 -2.46 10.92 29.03
C ASP A 471 -1.32 11.70 29.72
N PRO A 472 -0.25 12.03 28.97
CA PRO A 472 0.78 12.96 29.40
C PRO A 472 0.23 14.27 29.97
N GLU A 473 0.90 14.80 30.97
CA GLU A 473 0.58 16.12 31.49
C GLU A 473 0.78 17.17 30.39
N LEU A 474 -0.20 18.06 30.24
CA LEU A 474 -0.12 19.13 29.26
C LEU A 474 0.90 20.19 29.70
N ASP A 475 1.77 20.56 28.78
CA ASP A 475 2.68 21.69 28.92
C ASP A 475 2.01 23.00 28.41
N PRO A 476 2.67 24.16 28.47
CA PRO A 476 2.13 25.43 27.95
C PRO A 476 1.90 25.48 26.42
N ASN A 477 2.41 24.52 25.65
CA ASN A 477 2.24 24.42 24.20
C ASN A 477 0.90 23.78 23.82
N ALA A 478 0.31 23.01 24.73
CA ALA A 478 -0.99 22.38 24.57
C ALA A 478 -2.05 22.97 25.52
N SER A 479 -3.32 22.89 25.14
CA SER A 479 -4.43 23.48 25.91
C SER A 479 -5.44 22.47 26.43
N ARG A 480 -5.61 21.35 25.72
CA ARG A 480 -6.50 20.24 26.05
C ARG A 480 -6.14 19.03 25.19
N TYR A 481 -6.74 17.89 25.51
CA TYR A 481 -6.81 16.73 24.63
C TYR A 481 -8.01 16.82 23.69
N ALA A 482 -7.90 16.19 22.52
CA ALA A 482 -8.99 16.00 21.58
C ALA A 482 -8.91 14.59 20.99
N ASP A 483 -10.06 14.00 20.69
CA ASP A 483 -10.18 12.63 20.21
C ASP A 483 -9.85 12.53 18.70
N PHE A 484 -8.88 11.68 18.38
CA PHE A 484 -8.48 11.30 17.02
C PHE A 484 -8.65 9.80 16.74
N SER A 485 -9.28 9.04 17.64
CA SER A 485 -9.48 7.58 17.49
C SER A 485 -10.26 7.19 16.23
N GLY A 486 -11.11 8.09 15.71
CA GLY A 486 -11.85 7.90 14.46
C GLY A 486 -11.05 8.14 13.17
N ARG A 487 -9.74 8.40 13.25
CA ARG A 487 -8.86 8.58 12.08
C ARG A 487 -8.05 7.32 11.78
N SER A 488 -7.71 7.14 10.51
CA SER A 488 -6.83 6.07 10.07
C SER A 488 -5.46 6.16 10.73
N LEU A 489 -4.96 5.04 11.23
CA LEU A 489 -3.61 4.94 11.80
C LEU A 489 -2.54 5.16 10.72
N PHE A 490 -2.72 4.53 9.56
CA PHE A 490 -1.94 4.67 8.34
C PHE A 490 -2.88 4.89 7.14
N VAL A 491 -2.49 5.69 6.15
CA VAL A 491 -3.27 5.86 4.90
C VAL A 491 -2.62 5.13 3.72
N ASN A 492 -1.29 5.09 3.61
CA ASN A 492 -0.54 4.39 2.55
C ASN A 492 0.73 3.72 3.10
N GLY A 493 0.60 3.06 4.25
CA GLY A 493 1.74 2.62 5.06
C GLY A 493 2.49 3.79 5.70
N ALA A 494 3.58 3.50 6.42
CA ALA A 494 4.42 4.53 7.01
C ALA A 494 5.31 5.17 5.94
N GLN A 495 5.37 6.50 5.89
CA GLN A 495 6.24 7.23 4.97
C GLN A 495 7.15 8.20 5.74
N TYR A 496 8.37 8.38 5.25
CA TYR A 496 9.36 9.25 5.91
C TYR A 496 8.88 10.71 6.04
N ASN A 497 8.05 11.16 5.09
CA ASN A 497 7.45 12.49 5.01
C ASN A 497 6.10 12.60 5.74
N ASP A 498 5.66 11.56 6.44
CA ASP A 498 4.58 11.68 7.42
C ASP A 498 5.02 12.47 8.65
N ILE A 499 6.33 12.50 8.87
CA ILE A 499 6.98 13.11 10.01
C ILE A 499 7.02 14.63 9.84
N ILE A 500 6.14 15.31 10.58
CA ILE A 500 6.10 16.77 10.69
C ILE A 500 6.08 17.14 12.17
N GLN A 501 7.22 17.61 12.67
CA GLN A 501 7.42 18.03 14.05
C GLN A 501 6.60 19.29 14.36
N GLY A 502 5.97 19.30 15.53
CA GLY A 502 5.35 20.50 16.08
C GLY A 502 6.23 21.23 17.07
N ASN A 503 5.62 21.78 18.11
CA ASN A 503 6.30 22.64 19.07
C ASN A 503 6.89 21.84 20.23
N LEU A 504 7.77 20.88 19.92
CA LEU A 504 8.53 20.08 20.88
C LEU A 504 9.97 19.90 20.43
N GLY A 505 10.91 19.78 21.36
CA GLY A 505 12.35 19.66 21.07
C GLY A 505 12.83 18.22 20.85
N ASP A 506 12.05 17.37 20.18
CA ASP A 506 12.24 15.92 20.07
C ASP A 506 12.71 15.46 18.68
N CYS A 507 13.29 16.36 17.89
CA CYS A 507 13.76 16.12 16.52
C CYS A 507 14.57 14.83 16.31
N TYR A 508 15.39 14.44 17.29
CA TYR A 508 16.19 13.21 17.25
C TYR A 508 15.30 11.95 17.20
N TYR A 509 14.14 11.98 17.86
CA TYR A 509 13.15 10.91 17.84
C TYR A 509 12.45 10.85 16.49
N LEU A 510 11.90 11.98 16.04
CA LEU A 510 11.18 12.07 14.77
C LEU A 510 12.06 11.80 13.54
N ALA A 511 13.31 12.28 13.51
CA ALA A 511 14.25 11.95 12.44
C ALA A 511 14.60 10.45 12.41
N SER A 512 14.64 9.79 13.57
CA SER A 512 14.87 8.34 13.64
C SER A 512 13.67 7.56 13.12
N LEU A 513 12.44 7.95 13.48
CA LEU A 513 11.22 7.37 12.89
C LEU A 513 11.16 7.59 11.38
N SER A 514 11.48 8.80 10.91
CA SER A 514 11.52 9.14 9.48
C SER A 514 12.53 8.26 8.73
N GLY A 515 13.73 8.06 9.30
CA GLY A 515 14.74 7.19 8.72
C GLY A 515 14.33 5.71 8.67
N LEU A 516 13.62 5.23 9.69
CA LEU A 516 13.05 3.87 9.66
C LEU A 516 11.94 3.76 8.62
N ALA A 517 10.99 4.69 8.59
CA ALA A 517 9.92 4.70 7.59
C ALA A 517 10.44 4.80 6.14
N GLN A 518 11.60 5.43 5.94
CA GLN A 518 12.25 5.48 4.63
C GLN A 518 12.82 4.12 4.20
N GLN A 519 13.47 3.41 5.11
CA GLN A 519 14.23 2.19 4.79
C GLN A 519 13.42 0.91 4.94
N ASP A 520 12.56 0.88 5.96
CA ASP A 520 11.74 -0.26 6.34
C ASP A 520 10.39 0.22 6.91
N PRO A 521 9.45 0.64 6.05
CA PRO A 521 8.13 1.09 6.49
C PRO A 521 7.32 -0.03 7.14
N ALA A 522 7.54 -1.30 6.75
CA ALA A 522 6.87 -2.45 7.35
C ALA A 522 7.25 -2.60 8.83
N LEU A 523 8.54 -2.43 9.18
CA LEU A 523 8.98 -2.42 10.57
C LEU A 523 8.24 -1.36 11.41
N VAL A 524 8.01 -0.16 10.85
CA VAL A 524 7.25 0.91 11.53
C VAL A 524 5.80 0.52 11.75
N GLN A 525 5.17 -0.14 10.77
CA GLN A 525 3.80 -0.64 10.91
C GLN A 525 3.70 -1.73 11.99
N GLN A 526 4.76 -2.51 12.23
CA GLN A 526 4.84 -3.46 13.36
C GLN A 526 5.24 -2.80 14.70
N MET A 527 5.30 -1.47 14.79
CA MET A 527 5.54 -0.75 16.06
C MET A 527 4.26 -0.40 16.79
N ILE A 528 3.15 -0.27 16.08
CA ILE A 528 1.88 0.23 16.61
C ILE A 528 0.71 -0.44 15.93
N ALA A 529 -0.24 -0.95 16.71
CA ALA A 529 -1.48 -1.51 16.20
C ALA A 529 -2.69 -1.03 17.01
N PRO A 530 -3.87 -0.82 16.37
CA PRO A 530 -5.11 -0.69 17.11
C PRO A 530 -5.40 -1.99 17.87
N LEU A 531 -6.03 -1.88 19.04
CA LEU A 531 -6.60 -3.00 19.79
C LEU A 531 -8.09 -3.21 19.48
N GLY A 532 -8.63 -2.36 18.59
CA GLY A 532 -10.00 -2.35 18.12
C GLY A 532 -11.00 -1.74 19.11
N ASP A 533 -10.64 -1.50 20.37
CA ASP A 533 -11.52 -0.90 21.39
C ASP A 533 -11.34 0.62 21.55
N GLY A 534 -10.79 1.27 20.53
CA GLY A 534 -10.44 2.69 20.55
C GLY A 534 -9.06 2.98 21.16
N THR A 535 -8.34 1.95 21.63
CA THR A 535 -6.96 2.05 22.11
C THR A 535 -5.96 1.40 21.14
N TYR A 536 -4.68 1.68 21.36
CA TYR A 536 -3.55 1.23 20.54
C TYR A 536 -2.47 0.62 21.42
N ALA A 537 -1.86 -0.47 20.95
CA ALA A 537 -0.64 -1.01 21.53
C ALA A 537 0.58 -0.45 20.78
N VAL A 538 1.60 0.01 21.51
CA VAL A 538 2.85 0.51 20.97
C VAL A 538 4.03 -0.25 21.56
N ARG A 539 4.94 -0.73 20.72
CA ARG A 539 6.06 -1.58 21.10
C ARG A 539 7.39 -0.83 21.02
N PHE A 540 8.15 -0.89 22.09
CA PHE A 540 9.54 -0.41 22.18
C PHE A 540 10.46 -1.51 22.73
N TYR A 541 11.76 -1.26 22.72
CA TYR A 541 12.77 -2.13 23.31
C TYR A 541 13.48 -1.45 24.48
N ARG A 542 13.51 -2.13 25.62
CA ARG A 542 14.34 -1.76 26.77
C ARG A 542 15.21 -2.94 27.16
N ASN A 543 16.53 -2.73 27.14
CA ASN A 543 17.51 -3.75 27.50
C ASN A 543 17.34 -5.08 26.75
N GLY A 544 17.11 -5.02 25.43
CA GLY A 544 16.97 -6.24 24.62
C GLY A 544 15.57 -6.85 24.62
N ARG A 545 14.62 -6.30 25.38
CA ARG A 545 13.28 -6.86 25.58
C ARG A 545 12.20 -5.90 25.10
N GLU A 546 11.16 -6.46 24.51
CA GLU A 546 9.97 -5.72 24.13
C GLU A 546 9.24 -5.18 25.36
N VAL A 547 8.73 -3.98 25.21
CA VAL A 547 7.93 -3.27 26.21
C VAL A 547 6.75 -2.65 25.45
N TYR A 548 5.54 -3.00 25.87
CA TYR A 548 4.30 -2.61 25.21
C TYR A 548 3.57 -1.54 26.01
N TYR A 549 3.13 -0.45 25.39
CA TYR A 549 2.32 0.61 26.00
C TYR A 549 0.93 0.57 25.40
N ARG A 550 -0.11 0.80 26.20
CA ARG A 550 -1.49 0.96 25.73
C ARG A 550 -1.92 2.41 25.87
N ILE A 551 -2.25 3.06 24.77
CA ILE A 551 -2.66 4.47 24.72
C ILE A 551 -3.99 4.60 23.98
N ASP A 552 -4.77 5.63 24.27
CA ASP A 552 -5.95 5.97 23.48
C ASP A 552 -5.60 6.93 22.31
N GLY A 553 -6.62 7.29 21.53
CA GLY A 553 -6.55 8.26 20.43
C GLY A 553 -6.60 9.73 20.84
N ASP A 554 -6.59 10.07 22.14
CA ASP A 554 -6.63 11.46 22.58
C ASP A 554 -5.25 12.11 22.40
N LEU A 555 -5.18 13.19 21.62
CA LEU A 555 -3.93 13.90 21.33
C LEU A 555 -3.98 15.37 21.79
N PRO A 556 -2.83 15.92 22.24
CA PRO A 556 -2.76 17.27 22.77
C PRO A 556 -2.92 18.31 21.65
N VAL A 557 -3.86 19.24 21.84
CA VAL A 557 -4.15 20.32 20.89
C VAL A 557 -3.98 21.71 21.50
N THR A 558 -3.51 22.63 20.67
CA THR A 558 -3.48 24.07 20.94
C THR A 558 -4.90 24.63 21.15
N SER A 559 -5.01 25.87 21.65
CA SER A 559 -6.31 26.55 21.82
C SER A 559 -7.09 26.69 20.52
N ARG A 560 -6.41 26.62 19.36
CA ARG A 560 -7.00 26.65 18.02
C ARG A 560 -7.39 25.27 17.48
N GLY A 561 -7.22 24.20 18.25
CA GLY A 561 -7.58 22.84 17.86
C GLY A 561 -6.61 22.15 16.90
N ARG A 562 -5.41 22.73 16.67
CA ARG A 562 -4.31 22.04 15.95
C ARG A 562 -3.50 21.21 16.94
N LEU A 563 -2.97 20.05 16.52
CA LEU A 563 -2.01 19.27 17.31
C LEU A 563 -0.85 20.16 17.79
N ALA A 564 -0.43 19.97 19.04
CA ALA A 564 0.63 20.76 19.66
C ALA A 564 2.04 20.29 19.24
N TYR A 565 2.22 18.96 19.14
CA TYR A 565 3.50 18.30 18.89
C TYR A 565 3.50 17.68 17.49
N ALA A 566 3.86 16.42 17.26
CA ALA A 566 3.79 15.83 15.92
C ALA A 566 2.45 16.13 15.21
N GLN A 567 2.54 16.61 13.98
CA GLN A 567 1.40 17.08 13.19
C GLN A 567 0.87 15.96 12.29
N LEU A 568 -0.39 16.08 11.88
CA LEU A 568 -0.94 15.25 10.81
C LEU A 568 -0.47 15.77 9.44
N THR A 569 -0.26 14.86 8.50
CA THR A 569 -0.08 15.18 7.09
C THR A 569 -1.39 15.70 6.46
N GLY A 570 -1.33 16.07 5.17
CA GLY A 570 -2.53 16.37 4.39
C GLY A 570 -3.49 15.17 4.25
N GLN A 571 -3.01 13.94 4.44
CA GLN A 571 -3.82 12.71 4.39
C GLN A 571 -4.46 12.39 5.75
N GLY A 572 -3.87 12.87 6.85
CA GLY A 572 -4.51 12.89 8.16
C GLY A 572 -4.26 11.66 9.03
N GLU A 573 -3.23 10.86 8.75
CA GLU A 573 -2.85 9.68 9.54
C GLU A 573 -2.25 10.03 10.91
N THR A 574 -2.48 9.16 11.90
CA THR A 574 -2.21 9.45 13.32
C THR A 574 -0.97 8.76 13.90
N TRP A 575 -0.34 7.82 13.18
CA TRP A 575 0.72 6.97 13.73
C TRP A 575 1.87 7.76 14.36
N VAL A 576 2.31 8.85 13.74
CA VAL A 576 3.43 9.67 14.25
C VAL A 576 3.10 10.26 15.62
N ALA A 577 1.93 10.85 15.77
CA ALA A 577 1.51 11.50 17.00
C ALA A 577 1.21 10.50 18.13
N LEU A 578 0.68 9.32 17.80
CA LEU A 578 0.47 8.23 18.75
C LEU A 578 1.80 7.60 19.20
N MET A 579 2.74 7.41 18.27
CA MET A 579 4.10 6.97 18.58
C MET A 579 4.81 7.96 19.52
N GLU A 580 4.73 9.26 19.23
CA GLU A 580 5.29 10.34 20.07
C GLU A 580 4.66 10.35 21.47
N LYS A 581 3.33 10.19 21.57
CA LYS A 581 2.61 10.03 22.84
C LYS A 581 3.13 8.85 23.67
N ALA A 582 3.24 7.68 23.05
CA ALA A 582 3.76 6.49 23.72
C ALA A 582 5.24 6.66 24.13
N TYR A 583 6.03 7.37 23.33
CA TYR A 583 7.43 7.63 23.64
C TYR A 583 7.61 8.56 24.85
N ALA A 584 6.69 9.51 25.05
CA ALA A 584 6.62 10.35 26.25
C ALA A 584 6.43 9.55 27.54
N HIS A 585 5.75 8.40 27.46
CA HIS A 585 5.70 7.44 28.57
C HIS A 585 6.96 6.61 28.68
N PHE A 586 7.44 6.13 27.54
CA PHE A 586 8.50 5.14 27.49
C PHE A 586 9.85 5.70 27.93
N ARG A 587 10.36 6.77 27.33
CA ARG A 587 11.80 7.09 27.35
C ARG A 587 12.40 7.12 28.76
N TYR A 588 11.75 7.88 29.66
CA TYR A 588 12.20 8.05 31.04
C TYR A 588 11.23 7.50 32.08
N ASN A 589 10.21 6.73 31.67
CA ASN A 589 9.12 6.30 32.55
C ASN A 589 8.36 7.48 33.17
N GLU A 590 8.19 8.55 32.41
CA GLU A 590 7.52 9.78 32.85
C GLU A 590 6.14 9.89 32.19
N ASN A 591 5.39 10.93 32.55
CA ASN A 591 4.08 11.19 31.96
C ASN A 591 4.04 12.61 31.39
N SER A 592 4.99 12.95 30.51
CA SER A 592 5.13 14.32 30.00
C SER A 592 5.86 14.35 28.66
N TYR A 593 5.38 15.17 27.73
CA TYR A 593 6.08 15.45 26.48
C TYR A 593 7.38 16.24 26.71
N ASP A 594 7.47 17.08 27.75
CA ASP A 594 8.71 17.78 28.10
C ASP A 594 9.87 16.78 28.37
N SER A 595 9.56 15.57 28.84
CA SER A 595 10.55 14.54 29.14
C SER A 595 11.31 14.04 27.89
N ILE A 596 10.72 14.18 26.70
CA ILE A 596 11.35 13.73 25.45
C ILE A 596 12.10 14.84 24.72
N VAL A 597 12.19 16.04 25.30
CA VAL A 597 12.99 17.16 24.76
C VAL A 597 14.48 16.85 24.86
N GLY A 598 15.17 16.93 23.71
CA GLY A 598 16.61 16.74 23.60
C GLY A 598 17.04 15.28 23.68
N GLY A 599 17.90 14.86 22.76
CA GLY A 599 18.33 13.48 22.69
C GLY A 599 19.27 13.20 21.53
N TRP A 600 19.59 11.92 21.35
CA TRP A 600 20.48 11.47 20.30
C TRP A 600 19.89 10.25 19.58
N MET A 601 19.98 10.25 18.26
CA MET A 601 19.32 9.29 17.38
C MET A 601 19.78 7.84 17.63
N ALA A 602 21.03 7.64 18.07
CA ALA A 602 21.54 6.29 18.37
C ALA A 602 20.77 5.61 19.50
N THR A 603 20.34 6.38 20.50
CA THR A 603 19.51 5.83 21.58
C THR A 603 18.15 5.41 21.04
N VAL A 604 17.51 6.27 20.24
CA VAL A 604 16.18 6.01 19.68
C VAL A 604 16.21 4.79 18.78
N LEU A 605 17.10 4.73 17.79
CA LEU A 605 17.15 3.59 16.87
C LEU A 605 17.23 2.26 17.62
N ARG A 606 18.07 2.15 18.65
CA ARG A 606 18.13 0.94 19.48
C ARG A 606 16.84 0.66 20.25
N GLU A 607 16.18 1.71 20.78
CA GLU A 607 14.89 1.59 21.46
C GLU A 607 13.74 1.22 20.52
N LEU A 608 13.86 1.50 19.23
CA LEU A 608 12.83 1.21 18.23
C LEU A 608 13.03 -0.14 17.53
N THR A 609 14.28 -0.55 17.30
CA THR A 609 14.62 -1.72 16.46
C THR A 609 15.27 -2.87 17.22
N ASN A 610 15.72 -2.66 18.46
CA ASN A 610 16.59 -3.59 19.20
C ASN A 610 17.95 -3.88 18.54
N THR A 611 18.31 -3.18 17.47
CA THR A 611 19.57 -3.40 16.77
C THR A 611 20.69 -2.57 17.38
N SER A 612 21.93 -2.96 17.09
CA SER A 612 23.07 -2.08 17.35
C SER A 612 22.98 -0.82 16.49
N THR A 613 23.68 0.23 16.90
CA THR A 613 23.80 1.48 16.15
C THR A 613 25.25 1.83 15.97
N SER A 614 25.58 2.46 14.84
CA SER A 614 26.90 3.01 14.58
C SER A 614 26.84 4.53 14.62
N THR A 615 27.87 5.18 15.17
CA THR A 615 28.02 6.64 15.13
C THR A 615 29.34 6.98 14.47
N HIS A 616 29.25 7.72 13.36
CA HIS A 616 30.38 8.25 12.62
C HIS A 616 30.46 9.75 12.84
N TRP A 617 31.45 10.20 13.62
CA TRP A 617 31.73 11.63 13.78
C TRP A 617 32.29 12.19 12.49
N THR A 618 31.75 13.32 12.05
CA THR A 618 32.20 13.96 10.81
C THR A 618 33.65 14.44 10.95
N THR A 619 34.36 14.45 9.83
CA THR A 619 35.73 14.93 9.77
C THR A 619 35.86 15.93 8.62
N SER A 620 36.94 16.72 8.62
CA SER A 620 37.22 17.64 7.51
C SER A 620 37.44 16.94 6.16
N ASP A 621 37.74 15.63 6.15
CA ASP A 621 37.76 14.81 4.93
C ASP A 621 36.33 14.33 4.61
N SER A 622 35.60 15.16 3.86
CA SER A 622 34.19 14.94 3.48
C SER A 622 33.95 13.59 2.81
N ARG A 623 34.95 13.06 2.09
CA ARG A 623 34.87 11.75 1.40
C ARG A 623 34.65 10.60 2.37
N ARG A 624 35.24 10.62 3.56
CA ARG A 624 35.07 9.55 4.56
C ARG A 624 33.65 9.49 5.07
N THR A 625 33.08 10.65 5.42
CA THR A 625 31.69 10.76 5.87
C THR A 625 30.72 10.37 4.75
N TYR A 626 30.95 10.86 3.53
CA TYR A 626 30.15 10.49 2.37
C TYR A 626 30.17 8.97 2.12
N SER A 627 31.35 8.34 2.10
CA SER A 627 31.48 6.90 1.89
C SER A 627 30.83 6.09 3.01
N TYR A 628 30.90 6.55 4.26
CA TYR A 628 30.17 5.94 5.37
C TYR A 628 28.66 5.99 5.12
N ILE A 629 28.10 7.17 4.85
CA ILE A 629 26.67 7.35 4.58
C ILE A 629 26.22 6.44 3.43
N GLN A 630 26.93 6.47 2.30
CA GLN A 630 26.59 5.67 1.13
C GLN A 630 26.61 4.17 1.45
N THR A 631 27.58 3.70 2.24
CA THR A 631 27.66 2.31 2.67
C THR A 631 26.45 1.92 3.52
N GLN A 632 26.08 2.74 4.51
CA GLN A 632 24.96 2.45 5.40
C GLN A 632 23.63 2.43 4.66
N LEU A 633 23.36 3.44 3.81
CA LEU A 633 22.15 3.48 2.99
C LEU A 633 22.06 2.29 2.02
N SER A 634 23.18 1.92 1.38
CA SER A 634 23.20 0.76 0.47
C SER A 634 22.97 -0.60 1.16
N ALA A 635 23.18 -0.65 2.48
CA ALA A 635 22.91 -1.82 3.30
C ALA A 635 21.47 -1.84 3.85
N GLY A 636 20.63 -0.87 3.49
CA GLY A 636 19.25 -0.75 3.99
C GLY A 636 19.15 -0.25 5.43
N HIS A 637 20.20 0.39 5.96
CA HIS A 637 20.17 0.95 7.30
C HIS A 637 19.54 2.35 7.30
N ALA A 638 18.71 2.63 8.31
CA ALA A 638 18.23 3.97 8.59
C ALA A 638 19.43 4.85 8.96
N VAL A 639 19.57 6.01 8.32
CA VAL A 639 20.67 6.95 8.56
C VAL A 639 20.11 8.30 8.97
N THR A 640 20.66 8.85 10.05
CA THR A 640 20.32 10.17 10.59
C THR A 640 21.58 10.99 10.83
N ALA A 641 21.46 12.31 10.93
CA ALA A 641 22.58 13.20 11.16
C ALA A 641 22.23 14.32 12.14
N GLY A 642 23.16 14.60 13.06
CA GLY A 642 23.08 15.69 14.03
C GLY A 642 23.85 16.90 13.54
N THR A 643 23.29 18.09 13.78
CA THR A 643 23.89 19.36 13.39
C THR A 643 24.68 19.99 14.53
N ILE A 644 25.71 20.76 14.17
CA ILE A 644 26.38 21.65 15.12
C ILE A 644 25.43 22.73 15.64
N ALA A 645 25.82 23.44 16.70
CA ALA A 645 24.99 24.49 17.29
C ALA A 645 24.70 25.68 16.34
N ASN A 646 25.67 26.05 15.49
CA ASN A 646 25.58 27.22 14.61
C ASN A 646 25.95 26.85 13.16
N PRO A 647 25.08 26.11 12.44
CA PRO A 647 25.31 25.80 11.04
C PRO A 647 25.01 27.01 10.14
N THR A 648 25.34 26.86 8.87
CA THR A 648 25.20 27.83 7.79
C THR A 648 24.20 27.33 6.74
N GLY A 649 23.67 28.25 5.94
CA GLY A 649 22.70 27.91 4.89
C GLY A 649 21.31 27.57 5.45
N PRO A 650 20.54 26.67 4.80
CA PRO A 650 19.19 26.32 5.24
C PRO A 650 19.15 25.44 6.49
N VAL A 651 20.30 24.88 6.91
CA VAL A 651 20.38 23.94 8.03
C VAL A 651 20.04 24.61 9.37
N VAL A 652 19.21 23.94 10.16
CA VAL A 652 18.84 24.28 11.53
C VAL A 652 19.89 23.70 12.49
N GLY A 653 20.38 24.48 13.46
CA GLY A 653 21.37 24.04 14.45
C GLY A 653 20.76 23.38 15.68
N ASN A 654 21.55 22.55 16.38
CA ASN A 654 21.10 21.69 17.47
C ASN A 654 19.88 20.84 17.09
N HIS A 655 19.85 20.40 15.85
CA HIS A 655 18.73 19.70 15.22
C HIS A 655 19.19 18.38 14.57
N ALA A 656 18.29 17.41 14.51
CA ALA A 656 18.50 16.13 13.87
C ALA A 656 17.78 16.07 12.52
N TYR A 657 18.41 15.41 11.56
CA TYR A 657 17.90 15.19 10.21
C TYR A 657 17.94 13.71 9.87
N THR A 658 17.06 13.30 8.96
CA THR A 658 17.17 12.01 8.28
C THR A 658 18.06 12.18 7.07
N VAL A 659 18.96 11.24 6.80
CA VAL A 659 19.77 11.26 5.58
C VAL A 659 19.04 10.44 4.53
N GLU A 660 18.45 11.12 3.56
CA GLU A 660 17.59 10.50 2.55
C GLU A 660 18.43 9.84 1.46
N SER A 661 19.49 10.51 0.98
CA SER A 661 20.39 9.94 -0.02
C SER A 661 21.79 10.56 0.02
N ALA A 662 22.76 9.81 -0.50
CA ALA A 662 24.12 10.29 -0.76
C ALA A 662 24.54 9.89 -2.16
N PHE A 663 24.95 10.88 -2.94
CA PHE A 663 25.12 10.69 -4.36
C PHE A 663 26.16 11.61 -5.01
N THR A 664 26.58 11.30 -6.24
CA THR A 664 27.69 11.99 -6.91
C THR A 664 27.28 12.44 -8.29
N ALA A 665 27.70 13.64 -8.62
CA ALA A 665 27.33 14.29 -9.86
C ALA A 665 28.26 15.41 -10.27
N ASP A 666 28.60 15.46 -11.55
CA ASP A 666 29.67 16.29 -12.10
C ASP A 666 30.99 16.12 -11.32
N GLY A 667 31.22 14.93 -10.77
CA GLY A 667 32.35 14.64 -9.89
C GLY A 667 32.27 15.28 -8.49
N VAL A 668 31.15 15.89 -8.12
CA VAL A 668 30.90 16.46 -6.79
C VAL A 668 30.00 15.52 -6.00
N GLN A 669 30.36 15.27 -4.75
CA GLN A 669 29.59 14.44 -3.81
C GLN A 669 28.55 15.30 -3.09
N TYR A 670 27.32 14.82 -2.98
CA TYR A 670 26.21 15.48 -2.31
C TYR A 670 25.51 14.53 -1.33
N VAL A 671 24.92 15.14 -0.32
CA VAL A 671 24.08 14.48 0.68
C VAL A 671 22.76 15.25 0.70
N ARG A 672 21.66 14.52 0.52
CA ARG A 672 20.31 15.05 0.69
C ARG A 672 19.75 14.56 2.02
N VAL A 673 19.25 15.50 2.79
CA VAL A 673 18.70 15.26 4.12
C VAL A 673 17.25 15.72 4.18
N TYR A 674 16.44 15.08 5.03
CA TYR A 674 15.09 15.51 5.37
C TYR A 674 15.06 16.13 6.77
N ASN A 675 14.52 17.34 6.86
CA ASN A 675 14.25 18.04 8.11
C ASN A 675 12.89 17.55 8.65
N PRO A 676 12.84 16.95 9.86
CA PRO A 676 11.58 16.50 10.46
C PRO A 676 10.58 17.62 10.73
N TRP A 677 10.92 18.90 10.57
CA TRP A 677 9.94 20.00 10.58
C TRP A 677 9.02 20.02 9.34
N GLY A 678 9.29 19.19 8.32
CA GLY A 678 8.56 19.20 7.05
C GLY A 678 8.82 20.44 6.20
N VAL A 679 9.86 21.21 6.54
CA VAL A 679 10.32 22.41 5.83
C VAL A 679 11.84 22.49 5.85
N ASP A 680 12.43 23.08 4.84
CA ASP A 680 13.88 22.98 4.54
C ASP A 680 14.76 23.68 5.60
N GLY A 681 14.17 24.48 6.49
CA GLY A 681 14.82 25.07 7.66
C GLY A 681 14.89 26.60 7.62
N ARG A 682 16.08 27.18 7.81
CA ARG A 682 16.32 28.64 7.93
C ARG A 682 16.49 29.38 6.60
N GLY A 683 16.47 28.66 5.48
CA GLY A 683 16.70 29.18 4.13
C GLY A 683 15.90 28.40 3.08
N SER A 684 15.99 28.83 1.83
CA SER A 684 15.30 28.19 0.69
C SER A 684 16.32 27.68 -0.32
N ASP A 685 16.17 26.44 -0.77
CA ASP A 685 16.84 25.86 -1.94
C ASP A 685 15.92 25.80 -3.18
N SER A 686 15.03 26.80 -3.30
CA SER A 686 14.04 27.03 -4.38
C SER A 686 12.69 26.29 -4.30
N ASN A 687 12.49 25.40 -3.31
CA ASN A 687 11.24 24.67 -3.02
C ASN A 687 10.96 24.53 -1.50
N THR A 688 10.67 25.66 -0.83
CA THR A 688 10.55 25.89 0.64
C THR A 688 9.74 24.94 1.55
N ARG A 689 9.16 23.82 1.09
CA ARG A 689 8.08 23.10 1.81
C ARG A 689 8.07 21.58 1.66
N ASP A 690 9.16 20.96 1.25
CA ASP A 690 9.23 19.49 1.24
C ASP A 690 10.19 18.93 2.30
N GLY A 691 10.88 19.80 3.04
CA GLY A 691 11.77 19.38 4.12
C GLY A 691 13.11 18.84 3.62
N LEU A 692 13.29 18.69 2.31
CA LEU A 692 14.51 18.16 1.74
C LEU A 692 15.53 19.28 1.57
N VAL A 693 16.77 19.00 1.94
CA VAL A 693 17.90 19.90 1.75
C VAL A 693 19.02 19.12 1.11
N THR A 694 19.44 19.55 -0.07
CA THR A 694 20.58 18.97 -0.78
C THR A 694 21.81 19.86 -0.62
N MET A 695 22.94 19.27 -0.21
CA MET A 695 24.19 20.00 -0.06
C MET A 695 25.38 19.14 -0.44
N THR A 696 26.48 19.77 -0.86
CA THR A 696 27.71 19.03 -1.11
C THR A 696 28.19 18.34 0.17
N ALA A 697 28.88 17.21 0.06
CA ALA A 697 29.46 16.50 1.20
C ALA A 697 30.41 17.40 2.03
N GLN A 698 31.03 18.39 1.39
CA GLN A 698 31.87 19.37 2.08
C GLN A 698 31.04 20.35 2.92
N VAL A 699 29.90 20.82 2.40
CA VAL A 699 28.94 21.63 3.18
C VAL A 699 28.31 20.78 4.28
N PHE A 700 28.03 19.51 4.03
CA PHE A 700 27.50 18.60 5.03
C PHE A 700 28.45 18.46 6.24
N VAL A 701 29.72 18.08 6.04
CA VAL A 701 30.66 17.94 7.16
C VAL A 701 31.01 19.26 7.86
N ALA A 702 30.70 20.41 7.26
CA ALA A 702 30.83 21.71 7.90
C ALA A 702 29.66 22.06 8.82
N ASN A 703 28.49 21.43 8.65
CA ASN A 703 27.25 21.74 9.36
C ASN A 703 26.75 20.59 10.25
N PHE A 704 27.23 19.37 10.03
CA PHE A 704 26.85 18.19 10.78
C PHE A 704 28.05 17.65 11.57
N ASP A 705 27.85 17.30 12.84
CA ASP A 705 28.91 16.78 13.71
C ASP A 705 28.93 15.25 13.79
N GLY A 706 27.78 14.59 13.65
CA GLY A 706 27.67 13.14 13.72
C GLY A 706 26.63 12.56 12.76
N VAL A 707 26.94 11.41 12.19
CA VAL A 707 26.02 10.56 11.43
C VAL A 707 25.77 9.30 12.25
N VAL A 708 24.51 8.91 12.40
CA VAL A 708 24.11 7.69 13.10
C VAL A 708 23.40 6.77 12.12
N SER A 709 23.72 5.49 12.15
CA SER A 709 22.96 4.47 11.42
C SER A 709 22.48 3.34 12.32
N SER A 710 21.35 2.73 11.95
CA SER A 710 21.00 1.39 12.44
C SER A 710 22.02 0.37 11.91
N GLN A 711 22.01 -0.84 12.45
CA GLN A 711 22.82 -1.96 12.01
C GLN A 711 21.92 -3.19 11.86
N ALA A 712 22.42 -4.21 11.15
CA ALA A 712 21.76 -5.51 11.06
C ALA A 712 21.73 -6.24 12.41
#